data_AF-A0A9E2A8E7-F1
#
_entry.id   AF-A0A9E2A8E7-F1
#
_cell.length_a   1.000
_cell.length_b   1.000
_cell.length_c   1.000
_cell.angle_alpha   90.00
_cell.angle_beta   90.00
_cell.angle_gamma   90.00
#
_symmetry.space_group_name_H-M   'P 1'
#
loop_
_entity.id
_entity.type
_entity.pdbx_description
1 polymer ?
#
loop_
_entity_poly.entity_id
_entity_poly.type
_entity_poly.pdbx_seq_one_letter_code
_entity_poly.pdbx_strand_id
1 'polypeptide(L)'
;MFRKPLGLVSALALACAPCLAFAANFDVTNPAEFQAALTTAQSNGQNDVIDVAECSGTGCIVVAGVSAYNITSPLTYTAAASESFSLVIDGFDSDTRGLVGASSNGILFIDTTAASGDFAAEIVVKGLTFANGNNIGPPSDGGALYILVNSPRVEVSGSVFGGNAADGNGGALFIQAQSPGELPIQIFDVTFDTNSAGLDGGGAFVAASNSHAIEVFNVSFFDNDAANGGGLKIAGFDPLAIGLSTMSVQLDDFDFYDNIARNGNGGGADIATNDLDVGIGGFVRNIATNGSGGGLNLRSNFLRFFMVNAGFTGNSADINGGAFATESNMGSLVTITNNTIYGNSAVGLGGGVFLTVGGSTGTGSIYNNIIYGNNTDAMSGRDIYIDNDPFSDIPVPIDFFNNDITDLTGFPDSNLYFEIVESSALNSGDNIDGMPLLPLILEIDPSPIQAVGSPTIDAGTLTAPGLPNIDFEGDPRPTAAPGLIDIGMDEFVGGAVPQADLSVTQTDSPDPVTGGNDVTYTVTVTNNGPATATNVTLTSNLNIQLTFVSVTSSQGTCGESSNIVTCQLGDIANGASATATIVAATPVVQTQTDLFNTANTFADETDPDMMDNQFIETTTVVPVVPDSVDLEITKIDTPDPVISGGPTLTYDITVTNNGPDAATGVTVTDTVPVELPIDDATSTVGSCIINGLQVTCTIGDLAVDATATVTIIVSPEPVQASTDFDNTADVTGNEADPIAGNNSSTVTTTVTPPESDMMVTVVATPTSPSIGETVTYDITIMNDGPSDNLGVEMSITLPAMGTFQRSSISQGKCSAPSDGVIDCVIGDMLSGSTVTVQVVFTAPDEAASMVMSAAVLGSAVDPAAGNNTDSDAVSVIEAVDLIIRGTSKGTGSLAWPMLLVLAIAAIASRWRSRQVMATLAVVGLALLGLTLPVTEANAQDDWYVGVSLGDAGLDYSAGDLQQDLSNLGWSINNPSVKESNAAWKAYLGYAFNEYVAVEGGYADLGKVVTQYGVSIPPSQIPAILRDTFNIHPYQGDGWFGAAVFTWPVSPDRFNAYARIGMWGWESNLDVRVISGGSGSITDRESGTDTMYALGVEWQYNEQWSLTAEWERYKLNEWLDVPSIGVRFAF
;
A
#
# COMPACT_ATOMS: atom_id res chain seq x y z
N MET A 1 11.49 -74.06 4.10
CA MET A 1 10.78 -73.61 2.87
C MET A 1 9.29 -73.59 3.22
N PHE A 2 8.43 -72.61 2.89
CA PHE A 2 8.47 -71.42 1.99
C PHE A 2 7.84 -70.19 2.74
N ARG A 3 8.01 -68.89 2.44
CA ARG A 3 8.55 -68.07 1.31
C ARG A 3 7.49 -67.43 0.36
N LYS A 4 7.22 -66.13 0.60
CA LYS A 4 6.73 -65.05 -0.35
C LYS A 4 5.19 -64.84 -0.59
N PRO A 5 4.75 -63.67 -1.16
CA PRO A 5 3.53 -62.95 -0.71
C PRO A 5 2.51 -62.51 -1.81
N LEU A 6 1.51 -61.68 -1.42
CA LEU A 6 0.64 -60.81 -2.25
C LEU A 6 0.31 -59.50 -1.48
N GLY A 7 -0.17 -58.39 -2.08
CA GLY A 7 -0.25 -58.05 -3.52
C GLY A 7 -1.44 -57.16 -3.95
N LEU A 8 -1.22 -55.84 -4.10
CA LEU A 8 -2.03 -54.81 -4.81
C LEU A 8 -3.50 -54.58 -4.40
N VAL A 9 -3.70 -53.61 -3.49
CA VAL A 9 -4.56 -52.43 -3.73
C VAL A 9 -3.73 -51.24 -3.22
N SER A 10 -3.19 -50.41 -4.13
CA SER A 10 -2.12 -49.46 -3.81
C SER A 10 -2.05 -48.34 -4.85
N ALA A 11 -1.58 -47.15 -4.43
CA ALA A 11 -1.46 -45.90 -5.20
C ALA A 11 -2.79 -45.19 -5.56
N LEU A 12 -3.25 -44.32 -4.65
CA LEU A 12 -3.65 -42.92 -4.97
C LEU A 12 -3.84 -42.01 -3.74
N ALA A 13 -3.86 -42.55 -2.50
CA ALA A 13 -4.00 -41.78 -1.27
C ALA A 13 -2.67 -41.69 -0.49
N LEU A 14 -1.65 -41.05 -1.09
CA LEU A 14 -0.35 -40.84 -0.45
C LEU A 14 0.35 -39.56 -0.97
N ALA A 15 -0.29 -38.41 -0.75
CA ALA A 15 0.24 -37.05 -0.92
C ALA A 15 -0.63 -36.07 -0.09
N CYS A 16 -0.09 -34.91 0.27
CA CYS A 16 -0.73 -33.84 1.07
C CYS A 16 -1.37 -34.29 2.40
N ALA A 17 -0.52 -34.38 3.43
CA ALA A 17 -0.91 -34.41 4.84
C ALA A 17 -0.24 -33.34 5.75
N PRO A 18 0.32 -32.22 5.23
CA PRO A 18 0.52 -31.01 6.03
C PRO A 18 -0.29 -29.83 5.48
N CYS A 19 -1.46 -29.54 6.05
CA CYS A 19 -2.15 -28.26 5.87
C CYS A 19 -3.25 -28.06 6.92
N LEU A 20 -2.99 -27.25 7.95
CA LEU A 20 -3.95 -26.43 8.73
C LEU A 20 -3.24 -25.71 9.91
N ALA A 21 -2.08 -25.12 9.63
CA ALA A 21 -1.32 -24.39 10.62
C ALA A 21 -1.72 -22.90 10.60
N PHE A 22 -2.57 -22.49 11.54
CA PHE A 22 -2.95 -21.07 11.70
C PHE A 22 -1.72 -20.18 11.81
N ALA A 23 -1.71 -19.06 11.10
CA ALA A 23 -0.56 -18.17 11.10
C ALA A 23 -0.24 -17.59 12.49
N ALA A 24 1.05 -17.48 12.82
CA ALA A 24 1.50 -16.63 13.90
C ALA A 24 1.80 -15.22 13.37
N ASN A 25 1.59 -14.20 14.20
CA ASN A 25 1.96 -12.83 13.87
C ASN A 25 2.92 -12.30 14.95
N PHE A 26 3.89 -11.49 14.54
CA PHE A 26 4.96 -10.95 15.37
C PHE A 26 5.10 -9.44 15.14
N ASP A 27 4.50 -8.63 16.02
CA ASP A 27 4.83 -7.20 16.10
C ASP A 27 6.30 -7.04 16.57
N VAL A 28 7.15 -6.38 15.79
CA VAL A 28 8.58 -6.18 16.13
C VAL A 28 8.98 -4.71 16.07
N THR A 29 9.60 -4.19 17.14
CA THR A 29 9.93 -2.75 17.27
C THR A 29 11.43 -2.44 17.20
N ASN A 30 12.30 -3.45 17.17
CA ASN A 30 13.76 -3.29 17.12
C ASN A 30 14.46 -4.54 16.57
N PRO A 31 15.76 -4.47 16.19
CA PRO A 31 16.48 -5.59 15.56
C PRO A 31 16.53 -6.88 16.39
N ALA A 32 16.51 -6.78 17.73
CA ALA A 32 16.57 -7.94 18.61
C ALA A 32 15.24 -8.70 18.65
N GLU A 33 14.12 -7.97 18.66
CA GLU A 33 12.78 -8.54 18.47
C GLU A 33 12.62 -9.15 17.07
N PHE A 34 13.10 -8.49 16.03
CA PHE A 34 13.00 -8.99 14.65
C PHE A 34 13.77 -10.32 14.47
N GLN A 35 15.02 -10.43 14.94
CA GLN A 35 15.71 -11.72 14.90
C GLN A 35 15.04 -12.78 15.80
N ALA A 36 14.46 -12.40 16.95
CA ALA A 36 13.72 -13.34 17.80
C ALA A 36 12.42 -13.85 17.13
N ALA A 37 11.71 -13.00 16.40
CA ALA A 37 10.56 -13.38 15.59
C ALA A 37 10.98 -14.34 14.47
N LEU A 38 11.99 -13.99 13.67
CA LEU A 38 12.52 -14.86 12.61
C LEU A 38 13.00 -16.22 13.16
N THR A 39 13.71 -16.27 14.29
CA THR A 39 14.12 -17.53 14.94
C THR A 39 12.94 -18.33 15.52
N THR A 40 11.83 -17.66 15.86
CA THR A 40 10.59 -18.35 16.24
C THR A 40 9.84 -18.88 15.02
N ALA A 41 9.89 -18.15 13.89
CA ALA A 41 9.30 -18.56 12.62
C ALA A 41 9.89 -19.89 12.12
N GLN A 42 11.23 -19.94 11.96
CA GLN A 42 12.09 -21.07 11.49
C GLN A 42 11.79 -22.51 11.98
N SER A 43 10.94 -22.68 13.00
CA SER A 43 10.72 -23.97 13.65
C SER A 43 9.34 -24.12 14.31
N ASN A 44 8.39 -23.21 14.07
CA ASN A 44 7.06 -23.29 14.67
C ASN A 44 6.03 -24.04 13.80
N GLY A 45 6.34 -24.29 12.52
CA GLY A 45 5.49 -25.04 11.60
C GLY A 45 4.14 -24.39 11.33
N GLN A 46 4.10 -23.06 11.15
CA GLN A 46 2.92 -22.28 10.74
C GLN A 46 3.31 -21.31 9.64
N ASN A 47 2.32 -20.71 8.96
CA ASN A 47 2.59 -19.49 8.21
C ASN A 47 2.95 -18.39 9.21
N ASP A 48 3.92 -17.54 8.90
CA ASP A 48 4.37 -16.49 9.80
C ASP A 48 4.21 -15.12 9.15
N VAL A 49 3.69 -14.16 9.91
CA VAL A 49 3.65 -12.74 9.55
C VAL A 49 4.52 -11.99 10.55
N ILE A 50 5.37 -11.09 10.07
CA ILE A 50 6.21 -10.23 10.90
C ILE A 50 5.90 -8.78 10.55
N ASP A 51 5.11 -8.15 11.41
CA ASP A 51 4.70 -6.75 11.31
C ASP A 51 5.81 -5.86 11.87
N VAL A 52 6.54 -5.19 10.98
CA VAL A 52 7.66 -4.30 11.34
C VAL A 52 7.11 -2.93 11.70
N ALA A 53 7.22 -2.55 12.97
CA ALA A 53 6.78 -1.25 13.49
C ALA A 53 7.84 -0.15 13.30
N GLU A 54 7.53 1.10 13.67
CA GLU A 54 8.56 2.14 13.77
C GLU A 54 9.63 1.73 14.79
N CYS A 55 10.92 1.92 14.44
CA CYS A 55 11.99 1.46 15.31
C CYS A 55 11.98 2.24 16.65
N SER A 56 11.80 1.53 17.76
CA SER A 56 11.83 2.11 19.10
C SER A 56 12.74 1.35 20.08
N GLY A 57 13.32 2.07 21.04
CA GLY A 57 14.16 1.46 22.08
C GLY A 57 15.61 1.22 21.66
N THR A 58 16.09 -0.02 21.81
CA THR A 58 17.53 -0.36 21.71
C THR A 58 17.86 -1.00 20.38
N GLY A 59 18.86 -0.47 19.67
CA GLY A 59 19.22 -0.93 18.32
C GLY A 59 18.63 -0.07 17.20
N CYS A 60 17.96 1.03 17.52
CA CYS A 60 17.51 2.02 16.56
C CYS A 60 18.53 3.15 16.37
N ILE A 61 18.55 3.73 15.18
CA ILE A 61 19.33 4.91 14.79
C ILE A 61 18.42 5.89 14.03
N VAL A 62 18.84 7.15 13.88
CA VAL A 62 18.12 8.11 13.04
C VAL A 62 18.86 8.30 11.72
N VAL A 63 18.17 8.10 10.60
CA VAL A 63 18.67 8.32 9.23
C VAL A 63 17.67 9.22 8.51
N ALA A 64 18.16 10.28 7.86
CA ALA A 64 17.37 11.35 7.22
C ALA A 64 16.34 12.10 8.12
N GLY A 65 16.09 11.66 9.34
CA GLY A 65 15.05 12.16 10.26
C GLY A 65 14.14 11.05 10.79
N VAL A 66 14.12 9.89 10.13
CA VAL A 66 13.31 8.70 10.44
C VAL A 66 14.07 7.76 11.38
N SER A 67 13.34 7.02 12.23
CA SER A 67 13.91 6.01 13.14
C SER A 67 14.03 4.64 12.44
N ALA A 68 15.25 4.13 12.32
CA ALA A 68 15.60 2.95 11.53
C ALA A 68 16.34 1.88 12.35
N TYR A 69 16.19 0.63 11.95
CA TYR A 69 16.78 -0.57 12.57
C TYR A 69 18.27 -0.66 12.21
N ASN A 70 19.17 -0.69 13.20
CA ASN A 70 20.62 -0.82 13.00
C ASN A 70 21.04 -2.30 13.00
N ILE A 71 21.21 -2.86 11.81
CA ILE A 71 21.46 -4.28 11.58
C ILE A 71 22.97 -4.57 11.65
N THR A 72 23.49 -4.61 12.88
CA THR A 72 24.92 -4.85 13.17
C THR A 72 25.39 -6.29 12.91
N SER A 73 24.49 -7.18 12.52
CA SER A 73 24.72 -8.57 12.10
C SER A 73 23.49 -9.01 11.29
N PRO A 74 23.63 -9.84 10.23
CA PRO A 74 22.49 -10.16 9.36
C PRO A 74 21.33 -10.78 10.14
N LEU A 75 20.12 -10.32 9.85
CA LEU A 75 18.90 -11.02 10.23
C LEU A 75 18.82 -12.32 9.43
N THR A 76 18.43 -13.41 10.07
CA THR A 76 18.46 -14.75 9.48
C THR A 76 17.17 -15.52 9.70
N TYR A 77 16.66 -16.08 8.60
CA TYR A 77 15.65 -17.12 8.55
C TYR A 77 16.19 -18.29 7.73
N THR A 78 16.17 -19.48 8.31
CA THR A 78 16.47 -20.74 7.61
C THR A 78 15.39 -21.74 8.01
N ALA A 79 14.50 -22.08 7.08
CA ALA A 79 13.38 -22.98 7.36
C ALA A 79 13.89 -24.34 7.83
N ALA A 80 13.25 -24.95 8.82
CA ALA A 80 13.56 -26.33 9.16
C ALA A 80 13.11 -27.27 8.01
N ALA A 81 13.83 -28.38 7.80
CA ALA A 81 13.53 -29.34 6.72
C ALA A 81 12.16 -30.04 6.83
N SER A 82 11.38 -29.73 7.86
CA SER A 82 10.03 -30.19 8.15
C SER A 82 8.92 -29.17 7.87
N GLU A 83 9.26 -27.96 7.41
CA GLU A 83 8.30 -26.88 7.17
C GLU A 83 7.85 -26.81 5.70
N SER A 84 6.70 -26.19 5.47
CA SER A 84 6.04 -26.05 4.15
C SER A 84 5.00 -24.91 4.23
N PHE A 85 5.44 -23.73 4.67
CA PHE A 85 4.58 -22.64 5.13
C PHE A 85 5.10 -21.27 4.67
N SER A 86 4.18 -20.32 4.50
CA SER A 86 4.50 -18.98 4.00
C SER A 86 5.13 -18.08 5.06
N LEU A 87 6.05 -17.21 4.66
CA LEU A 87 6.61 -16.14 5.49
C LEU A 87 6.30 -14.78 4.84
N VAL A 88 5.58 -13.93 5.57
CA VAL A 88 5.30 -12.54 5.20
C VAL A 88 6.06 -11.62 6.15
N ILE A 89 6.77 -10.65 5.59
CA ILE A 89 7.41 -9.57 6.34
C ILE A 89 6.81 -8.26 5.81
N ASP A 90 6.08 -7.56 6.67
CA ASP A 90 5.26 -6.40 6.30
C ASP A 90 5.71 -5.17 7.08
N GLY A 91 6.28 -4.18 6.39
CA GLY A 91 6.57 -2.88 6.98
C GLY A 91 5.40 -1.90 6.96
N PHE A 92 4.33 -2.19 6.21
CA PHE A 92 3.22 -1.28 5.87
C PHE A 92 3.62 -0.03 5.05
N ASP A 93 4.78 0.57 5.31
CA ASP A 93 5.24 1.83 4.74
C ASP A 93 6.79 1.92 4.71
N SER A 94 7.37 1.97 3.52
CA SER A 94 8.82 2.00 3.33
C SER A 94 9.48 3.31 3.74
N ASP A 95 8.76 4.45 3.76
CA ASP A 95 9.29 5.75 4.21
C ASP A 95 9.66 5.73 5.69
N THR A 96 8.91 4.98 6.50
CA THR A 96 9.09 4.92 7.96
C THR A 96 9.77 3.65 8.46
N ARG A 97 9.88 2.58 7.65
CA ARG A 97 10.50 1.30 8.04
C ARG A 97 11.88 1.06 7.40
N GLY A 98 12.87 1.83 7.87
CA GLY A 98 14.27 1.65 7.47
C GLY A 98 14.97 0.48 8.18
N LEU A 99 15.60 -0.42 7.42
CA LEU A 99 16.59 -1.41 7.86
C LEU A 99 17.98 -1.01 7.32
N VAL A 100 18.93 -0.74 8.22
CA VAL A 100 20.24 -0.17 7.85
C VAL A 100 21.36 -1.13 8.21
N GLY A 101 22.12 -1.54 7.20
CA GLY A 101 23.23 -2.49 7.33
C GLY A 101 24.48 -1.93 8.01
N ALA A 102 25.42 -2.84 8.29
CA ALA A 102 26.74 -2.51 8.78
C ALA A 102 27.81 -2.78 7.71
N SER A 103 28.95 -2.10 7.81
CA SER A 103 29.98 -1.99 6.76
C SER A 103 30.70 -3.29 6.32
N SER A 104 30.23 -4.46 6.74
CA SER A 104 30.70 -5.78 6.29
C SER A 104 29.67 -6.91 6.57
N ASN A 105 28.37 -6.59 6.63
CA ASN A 105 27.28 -7.56 6.80
C ASN A 105 26.13 -7.27 5.81
N GLY A 106 25.49 -8.30 5.27
CA GLY A 106 24.17 -8.18 4.66
C GLY A 106 23.06 -7.91 5.69
N ILE A 107 21.83 -7.62 5.23
CA ILE A 107 20.73 -7.17 6.11
C ILE A 107 19.79 -8.32 6.51
N LEU A 108 19.20 -9.03 5.56
CA LEU A 108 18.19 -10.07 5.80
C LEU A 108 18.38 -11.26 4.86
N PHE A 109 18.67 -12.44 5.43
CA PHE A 109 18.84 -13.68 4.69
C PHE A 109 17.71 -14.67 5.00
N ILE A 110 17.08 -15.21 3.95
CA ILE A 110 15.98 -16.17 3.97
C ILE A 110 16.42 -17.39 3.15
N ASP A 111 16.46 -18.57 3.75
CA ASP A 111 16.76 -19.85 3.08
C ASP A 111 15.68 -20.90 3.40
N THR A 112 14.90 -21.31 2.40
CA THR A 112 13.91 -22.39 2.51
C THR A 112 14.35 -23.70 1.88
N THR A 113 15.57 -23.81 1.33
CA THR A 113 15.98 -24.99 0.52
C THR A 113 16.02 -26.32 1.28
N ALA A 114 16.08 -26.26 2.61
CA ALA A 114 15.93 -27.43 3.46
C ALA A 114 14.50 -28.02 3.40
N ALA A 115 13.47 -27.22 3.15
CA ALA A 115 12.06 -27.61 3.10
C ALA A 115 11.78 -28.56 1.91
N SER A 116 11.44 -29.81 2.23
CA SER A 116 11.27 -30.86 1.22
C SER A 116 9.80 -31.07 0.83
N GLY A 117 9.28 -30.25 -0.09
CA GLY A 117 7.95 -30.45 -0.70
C GLY A 117 7.26 -29.18 -1.23
N ASP A 118 8.03 -28.14 -1.54
CA ASP A 118 7.62 -26.74 -1.34
C ASP A 118 6.83 -26.11 -2.52
N PHE A 119 5.71 -26.73 -2.91
CA PHE A 119 4.83 -26.27 -3.99
C PHE A 119 3.68 -25.36 -3.54
N ALA A 120 3.65 -24.94 -2.28
CA ALA A 120 2.51 -24.24 -1.68
C ALA A 120 2.86 -23.19 -0.61
N ALA A 121 4.14 -22.97 -0.31
CA ALA A 121 4.59 -21.83 0.49
C ALA A 121 4.77 -20.59 -0.39
N GLU A 122 4.97 -19.47 0.28
CA GLU A 122 5.07 -18.13 -0.31
C GLU A 122 5.98 -17.27 0.56
N ILE A 123 6.91 -16.54 -0.04
CA ILE A 123 7.79 -15.58 0.66
C ILE A 123 7.43 -14.18 0.18
N VAL A 124 6.89 -13.35 1.08
CA VAL A 124 6.56 -11.94 0.80
C VAL A 124 7.43 -11.03 1.67
N VAL A 125 8.11 -10.07 1.06
CA VAL A 125 8.84 -9.01 1.78
C VAL A 125 8.43 -7.66 1.21
N LYS A 126 7.76 -6.83 2.00
CA LYS A 126 7.17 -5.58 1.48
C LYS A 126 7.14 -4.41 2.46
N GLY A 127 7.09 -3.18 1.92
CA GLY A 127 6.98 -1.96 2.70
C GLY A 127 8.24 -1.61 3.49
N LEU A 128 9.43 -1.91 2.97
CA LEU A 128 10.70 -1.76 3.70
C LEU A 128 11.77 -0.99 2.91
N THR A 129 12.57 -0.18 3.60
CA THR A 129 13.76 0.47 3.03
C THR A 129 15.02 -0.23 3.52
N PHE A 130 15.76 -0.90 2.64
CA PHE A 130 17.02 -1.58 2.88
C PHE A 130 18.21 -0.71 2.45
N ALA A 131 19.03 -0.24 3.39
CA ALA A 131 20.11 0.69 3.09
C ALA A 131 21.48 0.28 3.65
N ASN A 132 22.55 0.51 2.89
CA ASN A 132 23.96 0.35 3.32
C ASN A 132 24.33 -1.08 3.84
N GLY A 133 23.63 -2.12 3.37
CA GLY A 133 24.08 -3.51 3.52
C GLY A 133 25.37 -3.76 2.73
N ASN A 134 26.31 -4.54 3.26
CA ASN A 134 27.60 -4.79 2.60
C ASN A 134 28.09 -6.21 2.88
N ASN A 135 27.64 -7.18 2.08
CA ASN A 135 27.84 -8.59 2.33
C ASN A 135 29.23 -9.10 1.88
N ILE A 136 30.20 -9.09 2.83
CA ILE A 136 31.61 -9.48 2.61
C ILE A 136 31.90 -10.83 3.29
N GLY A 137 31.71 -11.92 2.56
CA GLY A 137 31.94 -13.30 3.01
C GLY A 137 30.76 -14.25 2.73
N PRO A 138 30.89 -15.58 2.93
CA PRO A 138 29.87 -16.54 2.51
C PRO A 138 28.67 -16.64 3.48
N PRO A 139 27.41 -16.72 3.00
CA PRO A 139 26.99 -16.55 1.59
C PRO A 139 27.20 -15.11 1.15
N SER A 140 27.86 -14.91 0.00
CA SER A 140 28.37 -13.61 -0.45
C SER A 140 27.39 -12.82 -1.31
N ASP A 141 26.25 -13.43 -1.59
CA ASP A 141 25.21 -12.93 -2.47
C ASP A 141 24.14 -12.20 -1.64
N GLY A 142 23.41 -11.24 -2.22
CA GLY A 142 22.39 -10.46 -1.50
C GLY A 142 23.01 -9.47 -0.51
N GLY A 143 23.35 -8.26 -0.99
CA GLY A 143 23.92 -7.22 -0.13
C GLY A 143 22.93 -6.66 0.89
N ALA A 144 21.64 -6.64 0.55
CA ALA A 144 20.53 -6.34 1.46
C ALA A 144 19.72 -7.60 1.76
N LEU A 145 19.02 -8.13 0.75
CA LEU A 145 18.03 -9.19 0.87
C LEU A 145 18.48 -10.42 0.07
N TYR A 146 18.66 -11.54 0.76
CA TYR A 146 19.01 -12.84 0.19
C TYR A 146 17.82 -13.78 0.37
N ILE A 147 17.32 -14.37 -0.72
CA ILE A 147 16.20 -15.31 -0.75
C ILE A 147 16.65 -16.55 -1.54
N LEU A 148 16.88 -17.66 -0.84
CA LEU A 148 17.19 -18.96 -1.44
C LEU A 148 16.02 -19.90 -1.18
N VAL A 149 15.39 -20.42 -2.24
CA VAL A 149 14.15 -21.21 -2.13
C VAL A 149 14.16 -22.44 -3.02
N ASN A 150 13.19 -23.34 -2.82
CA ASN A 150 13.06 -24.57 -3.59
C ASN A 150 12.16 -24.37 -4.83
N SER A 151 10.84 -24.19 -4.62
CA SER A 151 9.83 -23.86 -5.64
C SER A 151 8.61 -22.98 -5.20
N PRO A 152 8.61 -22.24 -4.07
CA PRO A 152 7.47 -21.42 -3.64
C PRO A 152 7.30 -20.13 -4.46
N ARG A 153 6.16 -19.44 -4.31
CA ARG A 153 5.99 -18.06 -4.79
C ARG A 153 6.96 -17.13 -4.04
N VAL A 154 7.54 -16.16 -4.73
CA VAL A 154 8.31 -15.07 -4.09
C VAL A 154 7.74 -13.73 -4.54
N GLU A 155 7.51 -12.83 -3.59
CA GLU A 155 7.11 -11.44 -3.80
C GLU A 155 8.07 -10.51 -3.06
N VAL A 156 8.59 -9.50 -3.76
CA VAL A 156 9.26 -8.34 -3.16
C VAL A 156 8.56 -7.08 -3.67
N SER A 157 7.88 -6.34 -2.79
CA SER A 157 6.99 -5.25 -3.22
C SER A 157 7.07 -3.98 -2.37
N GLY A 158 6.75 -2.81 -2.95
CA GLY A 158 6.66 -1.53 -2.22
C GLY A 158 7.90 -1.19 -1.38
N SER A 159 9.11 -1.42 -1.91
CA SER A 159 10.36 -1.45 -1.13
C SER A 159 11.53 -0.77 -1.82
N VAL A 160 12.45 -0.19 -1.03
CA VAL A 160 13.58 0.60 -1.54
C VAL A 160 14.91 -0.02 -1.14
N PHE A 161 15.84 -0.13 -2.08
CA PHE A 161 17.17 -0.70 -1.90
C PHE A 161 18.25 0.31 -2.27
N GLY A 162 18.82 1.00 -1.27
CA GLY A 162 19.79 2.10 -1.47
C GLY A 162 21.21 1.82 -0.97
N GLY A 163 22.20 1.89 -1.85
CA GLY A 163 23.62 1.88 -1.50
C GLY A 163 24.14 0.57 -0.92
N ASN A 164 23.60 -0.57 -1.35
CA ASN A 164 23.97 -1.90 -0.84
C ASN A 164 25.10 -2.54 -1.68
N ALA A 165 25.84 -3.49 -1.10
CA ALA A 165 26.96 -4.16 -1.77
C ALA A 165 27.06 -5.66 -1.43
N ALA A 166 27.56 -6.46 -2.38
CA ALA A 166 27.78 -7.90 -2.23
C ALA A 166 29.09 -8.35 -2.91
N ASP A 167 29.88 -9.21 -2.26
CA ASP A 167 31.06 -9.84 -2.89
C ASP A 167 30.65 -10.83 -4.01
N GLY A 168 29.41 -11.35 -3.95
CA GLY A 168 28.80 -12.29 -4.89
C GLY A 168 27.80 -11.61 -5.84
N ASN A 169 26.67 -12.28 -6.05
CA ASN A 169 25.58 -11.82 -6.94
C ASN A 169 24.50 -11.05 -6.15
N GLY A 170 23.74 -10.18 -6.80
CA GLY A 170 22.63 -9.45 -6.16
C GLY A 170 23.13 -8.41 -5.16
N GLY A 171 23.63 -7.28 -5.66
CA GLY A 171 24.24 -6.23 -4.83
C GLY A 171 23.27 -5.61 -3.82
N ALA A 172 21.97 -5.60 -4.10
CA ALA A 172 20.92 -5.49 -3.09
C ALA A 172 20.15 -6.80 -2.93
N LEU A 173 19.46 -7.25 -3.98
CA LEU A 173 18.53 -8.38 -3.94
C LEU A 173 19.11 -9.61 -4.64
N PHE A 174 19.09 -10.75 -3.96
CA PHE A 174 19.35 -12.06 -4.54
C PHE A 174 18.14 -12.97 -4.32
N ILE A 175 17.59 -13.53 -5.40
CA ILE A 175 16.56 -14.58 -5.38
C ILE A 175 17.08 -15.78 -6.17
N GLN A 176 17.03 -16.99 -5.60
CA GLN A 176 17.27 -18.22 -6.35
C GLN A 176 16.31 -19.36 -5.96
N ALA A 177 15.52 -19.84 -6.94
CA ALA A 177 14.72 -21.06 -6.88
C ALA A 177 15.49 -22.26 -7.45
N GLN A 178 15.64 -23.33 -6.67
CA GLN A 178 16.50 -24.47 -7.01
C GLN A 178 15.81 -25.63 -7.75
N SER A 179 14.48 -25.71 -7.76
CA SER A 179 13.70 -26.79 -8.39
C SER A 179 12.52 -26.23 -9.21
N PRO A 180 12.10 -26.89 -10.32
CA PRO A 180 10.98 -26.42 -11.15
C PRO A 180 9.66 -26.27 -10.39
N GLY A 181 9.09 -25.06 -10.42
CA GLY A 181 7.77 -24.72 -9.91
C GLY A 181 6.88 -24.11 -10.99
N GLU A 182 5.58 -23.95 -10.69
CA GLU A 182 4.58 -23.29 -11.53
C GLU A 182 4.14 -21.92 -10.94
N LEU A 183 4.77 -21.48 -9.85
CA LEU A 183 4.50 -20.22 -9.16
C LEU A 183 5.48 -19.12 -9.63
N PRO A 184 5.05 -17.85 -9.68
CA PRO A 184 5.90 -16.76 -10.16
C PRO A 184 6.88 -16.25 -9.09
N ILE A 185 7.94 -15.61 -9.57
CA ILE A 185 8.76 -14.67 -8.80
C ILE A 185 8.36 -13.26 -9.26
N GLN A 186 7.83 -12.43 -8.36
CA GLN A 186 7.29 -11.10 -8.68
C GLN A 186 8.04 -10.02 -7.92
N ILE A 187 8.45 -8.96 -8.61
CA ILE A 187 9.12 -7.78 -8.04
C ILE A 187 8.39 -6.53 -8.56
N PHE A 188 7.78 -5.73 -7.69
CA PHE A 188 6.98 -4.58 -8.13
C PHE A 188 6.83 -3.44 -7.13
N ASP A 189 6.71 -2.21 -7.61
CA ASP A 189 6.80 -0.99 -6.80
C ASP A 189 8.14 -0.94 -6.02
N VAL A 190 9.27 -1.17 -6.72
CA VAL A 190 10.60 -1.32 -6.10
C VAL A 190 11.66 -0.41 -6.75
N THR A 191 12.51 0.20 -5.93
CA THR A 191 13.65 1.03 -6.40
C THR A 191 14.99 0.42 -5.97
N PHE A 192 15.92 0.30 -6.91
CA PHE A 192 17.32 -0.12 -6.71
C PHE A 192 18.27 1.03 -7.06
N ASP A 193 18.78 1.74 -6.05
CA ASP A 193 19.67 2.89 -6.18
C ASP A 193 21.10 2.59 -5.67
N THR A 194 22.12 2.81 -6.50
CA THR A 194 23.55 2.81 -6.14
C THR A 194 24.03 1.47 -5.51
N ASN A 195 23.48 0.33 -5.95
CA ASN A 195 23.86 -0.99 -5.41
C ASN A 195 24.96 -1.68 -6.23
N SER A 196 25.76 -2.56 -5.62
CA SER A 196 26.93 -3.15 -6.29
C SER A 196 27.18 -4.64 -6.00
N ALA A 197 27.42 -5.43 -7.04
CA ALA A 197 27.74 -6.85 -6.98
C ALA A 197 29.20 -7.12 -7.41
N GLY A 198 29.88 -8.07 -6.77
CA GLY A 198 31.19 -8.57 -7.22
C GLY A 198 31.08 -9.51 -8.42
N LEU A 199 29.95 -10.19 -8.54
CA LEU A 199 29.54 -11.04 -9.66
C LEU A 199 28.32 -10.39 -10.35
N ASP A 200 27.21 -11.11 -10.54
CA ASP A 200 26.13 -10.69 -11.42
C ASP A 200 24.95 -10.01 -10.68
N GLY A 201 24.28 -9.04 -11.33
CA GLY A 201 23.09 -8.37 -10.78
C GLY A 201 23.41 -7.32 -9.71
N GLY A 202 23.76 -6.09 -10.10
CA GLY A 202 24.18 -5.04 -9.17
C GLY A 202 23.02 -4.54 -8.29
N GLY A 203 21.85 -4.28 -8.89
CA GLY A 203 20.60 -4.11 -8.16
C GLY A 203 20.05 -5.46 -7.71
N ALA A 204 19.60 -6.27 -8.67
CA ALA A 204 18.94 -7.56 -8.43
C ALA A 204 19.52 -8.71 -9.25
N PHE A 205 19.60 -9.88 -8.62
CA PHE A 205 19.86 -11.16 -9.25
C PHE A 205 18.69 -12.11 -9.00
N VAL A 206 18.12 -12.69 -10.05
CA VAL A 206 17.06 -13.69 -9.99
C VAL A 206 17.48 -14.95 -10.77
N ALA A 207 17.44 -16.12 -10.14
CA ALA A 207 17.67 -17.39 -10.83
C ALA A 207 16.56 -18.39 -10.55
N ALA A 208 16.07 -19.05 -11.60
CA ALA A 208 15.09 -20.11 -11.49
C ALA A 208 15.35 -21.18 -12.55
N SER A 209 14.94 -22.43 -12.32
CA SER A 209 14.89 -23.43 -13.38
C SER A 209 13.66 -23.21 -14.28
N ASN A 210 13.60 -23.91 -15.42
CA ASN A 210 12.45 -23.89 -16.34
C ASN A 210 11.11 -24.20 -15.61
N SER A 211 9.99 -23.75 -16.21
CA SER A 211 8.60 -23.71 -15.70
C SER A 211 8.18 -22.48 -14.88
N HIS A 212 9.11 -21.67 -14.34
CA HIS A 212 8.74 -20.44 -13.63
C HIS A 212 8.44 -19.27 -14.56
N ALA A 213 7.55 -18.39 -14.11
CA ALA A 213 7.43 -17.01 -14.58
C ALA A 213 8.25 -16.08 -13.67
N ILE A 214 8.87 -15.05 -14.24
CA ILE A 214 9.51 -13.95 -13.52
C ILE A 214 8.88 -12.65 -14.04
N GLU A 215 8.30 -11.88 -13.13
CA GLU A 215 7.55 -10.65 -13.45
C GLU A 215 8.19 -9.48 -12.71
N VAL A 216 8.56 -8.44 -13.46
CA VAL A 216 9.16 -7.21 -12.93
C VAL A 216 8.35 -6.04 -13.50
N PHE A 217 7.59 -5.34 -12.64
CA PHE A 217 6.70 -4.26 -13.08
C PHE A 217 6.67 -3.07 -12.10
N ASN A 218 6.72 -1.84 -12.60
CA ASN A 218 6.97 -0.63 -11.78
C ASN A 218 8.26 -0.77 -10.95
N VAL A 219 9.40 -0.93 -11.63
CA VAL A 219 10.71 -1.14 -10.98
C VAL A 219 11.82 -0.33 -11.65
N SER A 220 12.52 0.48 -10.83
CA SER A 220 13.59 1.37 -11.30
C SER A 220 14.97 0.96 -10.77
N PHE A 221 15.98 0.98 -11.66
CA PHE A 221 17.38 0.64 -11.38
C PHE A 221 18.31 1.81 -11.74
N PHE A 222 18.81 2.53 -10.74
CA PHE A 222 19.72 3.68 -10.88
C PHE A 222 21.14 3.37 -10.37
N ASP A 223 22.17 3.75 -11.14
CA ASP A 223 23.59 3.77 -10.72
C ASP A 223 24.14 2.41 -10.18
N ASN A 224 23.56 1.27 -10.57
CA ASN A 224 23.98 -0.05 -10.05
C ASN A 224 25.15 -0.67 -10.85
N ASP A 225 26.05 -1.40 -10.18
CA ASP A 225 27.34 -1.84 -10.72
C ASP A 225 27.61 -3.35 -10.51
N ALA A 226 28.01 -4.09 -11.55
CA ALA A 226 28.16 -5.55 -11.54
C ALA A 226 29.30 -6.06 -12.43
N ALA A 227 29.45 -7.38 -12.53
CA ALA A 227 30.22 -8.03 -13.60
C ALA A 227 29.37 -8.21 -14.88
N ASN A 228 28.16 -8.79 -14.75
CA ASN A 228 27.11 -8.88 -15.79
C ASN A 228 25.76 -8.44 -15.17
N GLY A 229 24.88 -7.80 -15.94
CA GLY A 229 23.60 -7.30 -15.43
C GLY A 229 23.81 -6.22 -14.37
N GLY A 230 24.20 -5.01 -14.77
CA GLY A 230 24.48 -3.91 -13.84
C GLY A 230 23.27 -3.59 -12.96
N GLY A 231 22.09 -3.41 -13.55
CA GLY A 231 20.82 -3.33 -12.83
C GLY A 231 20.31 -4.73 -12.46
N LEU A 232 19.90 -5.50 -13.46
CA LEU A 232 19.19 -6.77 -13.31
C LEU A 232 19.93 -7.96 -13.97
N LYS A 233 20.00 -9.08 -13.26
CA LYS A 233 20.42 -10.37 -13.82
C LYS A 233 19.32 -11.41 -13.70
N ILE A 234 18.99 -12.08 -14.82
CA ILE A 234 18.15 -13.29 -14.82
C ILE A 234 18.96 -14.51 -15.30
N ALA A 235 18.82 -15.65 -14.61
CA ALA A 235 19.60 -16.88 -14.80
C ALA A 235 18.86 -18.17 -14.39
N GLY A 236 19.55 -19.31 -14.45
CA GLY A 236 19.07 -20.63 -13.97
C GLY A 236 18.42 -21.54 -15.02
N PHE A 237 18.04 -20.99 -16.17
CA PHE A 237 17.52 -21.71 -17.34
C PHE A 237 18.47 -22.81 -17.86
N ASP A 238 17.94 -24.02 -18.12
CA ASP A 238 18.63 -25.10 -18.85
C ASP A 238 18.02 -25.29 -20.27
N PRO A 239 18.75 -24.95 -21.34
CA PRO A 239 18.29 -25.12 -22.73
C PRO A 239 18.31 -26.58 -23.21
N LEU A 240 18.87 -27.51 -22.44
CA LEU A 240 18.93 -28.95 -22.79
C LEU A 240 17.88 -29.79 -22.04
N ALA A 241 17.02 -29.16 -21.25
CA ALA A 241 15.93 -29.80 -20.53
C ALA A 241 14.88 -30.40 -21.49
N ILE A 242 14.84 -31.73 -21.58
CA ILE A 242 13.94 -32.47 -22.50
C ILE A 242 12.49 -32.55 -22.00
N GLY A 243 11.81 -31.40 -21.94
CA GLY A 243 10.39 -31.25 -21.59
C GLY A 243 9.74 -30.04 -22.29
N LEU A 244 8.42 -29.87 -22.12
CA LEU A 244 7.67 -28.69 -22.59
C LEU A 244 7.69 -27.52 -21.57
N SER A 245 8.66 -27.54 -20.65
CA SER A 245 8.84 -26.55 -19.58
C SER A 245 9.59 -25.33 -20.11
N THR A 246 8.87 -24.23 -20.31
CA THR A 246 9.42 -22.91 -20.66
C THR A 246 9.65 -22.07 -19.41
N MET A 247 10.68 -21.21 -19.42
CA MET A 247 10.71 -20.03 -18.55
C MET A 247 10.11 -18.84 -19.31
N SER A 248 9.34 -17.99 -18.63
CA SER A 248 8.88 -16.70 -19.16
C SER A 248 9.35 -15.56 -18.27
N VAL A 249 9.78 -14.46 -18.89
CA VAL A 249 10.15 -13.21 -18.22
C VAL A 249 9.27 -12.10 -18.79
N GLN A 250 8.73 -11.27 -17.92
CA GLN A 250 8.03 -10.03 -18.30
C GLN A 250 8.72 -8.85 -17.60
N LEU A 251 9.15 -7.88 -18.41
CA LEU A 251 9.58 -6.55 -17.95
C LEU A 251 8.57 -5.54 -18.47
N ASP A 252 7.91 -4.82 -17.57
CA ASP A 252 6.94 -3.77 -17.89
C ASP A 252 7.14 -2.60 -16.91
N ASP A 253 6.75 -1.38 -17.28
CA ASP A 253 6.90 -0.16 -16.46
C ASP A 253 8.24 -0.07 -15.70
N PHE A 254 9.37 0.03 -16.43
CA PHE A 254 10.71 -0.07 -15.84
C PHE A 254 11.68 1.06 -16.23
N ASP A 255 12.62 1.34 -15.33
CA ASP A 255 13.76 2.23 -15.57
C ASP A 255 15.10 1.51 -15.40
N PHE A 256 16.02 1.65 -16.35
CA PHE A 256 17.43 1.28 -16.19
C PHE A 256 18.33 2.47 -16.52
N TYR A 257 18.92 3.11 -15.51
CA TYR A 257 19.76 4.30 -15.63
C TYR A 257 21.20 4.09 -15.18
N ASP A 258 22.14 4.46 -16.05
CA ASP A 258 23.59 4.56 -15.77
C ASP A 258 24.22 3.27 -15.19
N ASN A 259 23.53 2.12 -15.28
CA ASN A 259 24.00 0.87 -14.69
C ASN A 259 25.18 0.28 -15.48
N ILE A 260 26.12 -0.36 -14.77
CA ILE A 260 27.41 -0.77 -15.32
C ILE A 260 27.64 -2.28 -15.14
N ALA A 261 27.83 -3.00 -16.24
CA ALA A 261 28.47 -4.30 -16.28
C ALA A 261 29.97 -4.12 -16.59
N ARG A 262 30.83 -4.23 -15.58
CA ARG A 262 32.28 -3.89 -15.67
C ARG A 262 33.12 -4.86 -16.50
N ASN A 263 32.65 -6.10 -16.68
CA ASN A 263 33.37 -7.15 -17.42
C ASN A 263 32.41 -8.24 -17.88
N GLY A 264 31.39 -7.86 -18.65
CA GLY A 264 30.27 -8.75 -18.96
C GLY A 264 29.14 -8.07 -19.72
N ASN A 265 28.10 -8.85 -19.97
CA ASN A 265 26.94 -8.45 -20.78
C ASN A 265 25.88 -7.74 -19.94
N GLY A 266 25.03 -6.93 -20.60
CA GLY A 266 23.87 -6.27 -20.00
C GLY A 266 24.27 -5.20 -18.99
N GLY A 267 24.53 -3.98 -19.44
CA GLY A 267 24.73 -2.85 -18.53
C GLY A 267 23.48 -2.61 -17.68
N GLY A 268 22.31 -2.52 -18.31
CA GLY A 268 21.02 -2.52 -17.62
C GLY A 268 20.62 -3.92 -17.17
N ALA A 269 20.33 -4.81 -18.13
CA ALA A 269 19.83 -6.16 -17.86
C ALA A 269 20.53 -7.27 -18.68
N ASP A 270 20.77 -8.43 -18.09
CA ASP A 270 21.27 -9.63 -18.79
C ASP A 270 20.44 -10.88 -18.43
N ILE A 271 19.69 -11.39 -19.42
CA ILE A 271 18.54 -12.28 -19.22
C ILE A 271 18.74 -13.62 -19.95
N ALA A 272 18.36 -14.72 -19.31
CA ALA A 272 18.26 -16.05 -19.92
C ALA A 272 16.86 -16.62 -19.68
N THR A 273 16.09 -16.86 -20.74
CA THR A 273 14.68 -17.30 -20.68
C THR A 273 14.26 -17.99 -21.99
N ASN A 274 13.08 -18.63 -22.03
CA ASN A 274 12.48 -19.10 -23.29
C ASN A 274 11.54 -18.07 -23.91
N ASP A 275 10.81 -17.34 -23.08
CA ASP A 275 9.92 -16.26 -23.49
C ASP A 275 10.36 -14.97 -22.78
N LEU A 276 10.47 -13.88 -23.54
CA LEU A 276 10.69 -12.54 -23.01
C LEU A 276 9.68 -11.60 -23.65
N ASP A 277 8.79 -11.06 -22.82
CA ASP A 277 8.03 -9.86 -23.13
C ASP A 277 8.75 -8.66 -22.49
N VAL A 278 9.10 -7.67 -23.30
CA VAL A 278 9.50 -6.33 -22.85
C VAL A 278 8.43 -5.37 -23.32
N GLY A 279 7.76 -4.72 -22.37
CA GLY A 279 6.82 -3.63 -22.59
C GLY A 279 7.42 -2.30 -22.15
N ILE A 280 6.65 -1.53 -21.38
CA ILE A 280 6.93 -0.12 -21.05
C ILE A 280 8.27 0.04 -20.35
N GLY A 281 9.10 0.99 -20.78
CA GLY A 281 10.25 1.43 -20.00
C GLY A 281 11.45 1.81 -20.83
N GLY A 282 12.55 2.18 -20.17
CA GLY A 282 13.74 2.63 -20.88
C GLY A 282 15.08 2.22 -20.26
N PHE A 283 16.02 1.95 -21.16
CA PHE A 283 17.44 1.77 -20.88
C PHE A 283 18.17 3.06 -21.28
N VAL A 284 18.71 3.77 -20.29
CA VAL A 284 19.38 5.05 -20.45
C VAL A 284 20.82 4.97 -19.95
N ARG A 285 21.79 5.31 -20.83
CA ARG A 285 23.22 5.46 -20.51
C ARG A 285 23.93 4.23 -19.90
N ASN A 286 23.32 3.03 -19.91
CA ASN A 286 23.89 1.83 -19.32
C ASN A 286 25.13 1.32 -20.11
N ILE A 287 26.08 0.68 -19.43
CA ILE A 287 27.42 0.35 -19.99
C ILE A 287 27.79 -1.13 -19.79
N ALA A 288 28.03 -1.85 -20.89
CA ALA A 288 28.55 -3.22 -20.94
C ALA A 288 30.04 -3.26 -21.37
N THR A 289 30.94 -3.16 -20.38
CA THR A 289 32.40 -3.21 -20.57
C THR A 289 32.87 -4.65 -20.77
N ASN A 290 33.71 -4.90 -21.79
CA ASN A 290 34.09 -6.21 -22.32
C ASN A 290 32.91 -7.16 -22.68
N GLY A 291 31.71 -6.64 -22.94
CA GLY A 291 30.50 -7.43 -23.21
C GLY A 291 29.56 -6.85 -24.25
N SER A 292 28.42 -7.51 -24.42
CA SER A 292 27.34 -7.15 -25.36
C SER A 292 26.08 -6.70 -24.64
N GLY A 293 25.23 -5.91 -25.30
CA GLY A 293 23.98 -5.40 -24.73
C GLY A 293 24.24 -4.31 -23.71
N GLY A 294 24.43 -3.06 -24.14
CA GLY A 294 24.64 -1.94 -23.22
C GLY A 294 23.41 -1.71 -22.34
N GLY A 295 22.22 -1.62 -22.93
CA GLY A 295 20.95 -1.71 -22.22
C GLY A 295 20.63 -3.16 -21.84
N LEU A 296 20.26 -3.98 -22.82
CA LEU A 296 19.77 -5.36 -22.62
C LEU A 296 20.61 -6.41 -23.35
N ASN A 297 20.95 -7.52 -22.68
CA ASN A 297 21.46 -8.73 -23.32
C ASN A 297 20.51 -9.91 -23.12
N LEU A 298 20.08 -10.54 -24.21
CA LEU A 298 19.24 -11.75 -24.20
C LEU A 298 20.07 -12.97 -24.65
N ARG A 299 20.21 -13.93 -23.74
CA ARG A 299 21.07 -15.10 -23.91
C ARG A 299 20.46 -16.21 -24.78
N SER A 300 21.32 -17.13 -25.21
CA SER A 300 21.04 -18.16 -26.21
C SER A 300 19.87 -19.08 -25.87
N ASN A 301 19.13 -19.51 -26.89
CA ASN A 301 18.03 -20.49 -26.90
C ASN A 301 16.67 -19.98 -26.38
N PHE A 302 16.37 -18.69 -26.55
CA PHE A 302 14.97 -18.24 -26.45
C PHE A 302 14.12 -18.74 -27.62
N LEU A 303 12.82 -18.86 -27.38
CA LEU A 303 11.79 -19.31 -28.34
C LEU A 303 10.92 -18.14 -28.82
N ARG A 304 10.61 -17.20 -27.94
CA ARG A 304 9.94 -15.93 -28.26
C ARG A 304 10.70 -14.78 -27.62
N PHE A 305 10.79 -13.69 -28.37
CA PHE A 305 11.20 -12.38 -27.88
C PHE A 305 10.26 -11.34 -28.48
N PHE A 306 9.45 -10.74 -27.61
CA PHE A 306 8.53 -9.67 -27.94
C PHE A 306 9.00 -8.41 -27.23
N MET A 307 9.21 -7.34 -28.00
CA MET A 307 9.65 -6.05 -27.51
C MET A 307 8.76 -4.98 -28.12
N VAL A 308 7.99 -4.31 -27.27
CA VAL A 308 7.09 -3.23 -27.64
C VAL A 308 7.28 -2.07 -26.70
N ASN A 309 7.32 -0.85 -27.20
CA ASN A 309 7.35 0.35 -26.37
C ASN A 309 8.50 0.36 -25.34
N ALA A 310 9.71 0.01 -25.80
CA ALA A 310 10.94 0.09 -25.02
C ALA A 310 11.93 1.12 -25.59
N GLY A 311 12.49 1.94 -24.70
CA GLY A 311 13.41 3.02 -25.01
C GLY A 311 14.86 2.61 -24.81
N PHE A 312 15.75 3.00 -25.73
CA PHE A 312 17.18 2.76 -25.61
C PHE A 312 17.95 4.01 -26.05
N THR A 313 18.48 4.76 -25.09
CA THR A 313 19.19 6.01 -25.38
C THR A 313 20.58 6.07 -24.74
N GLY A 314 21.60 6.24 -25.57
CA GLY A 314 22.99 6.49 -25.13
C GLY A 314 23.69 5.32 -24.41
N ASN A 315 23.15 4.11 -24.47
CA ASN A 315 23.78 2.92 -23.88
C ASN A 315 25.03 2.50 -24.67
N SER A 316 25.98 1.79 -24.04
CA SER A 316 27.26 1.42 -24.66
C SER A 316 27.70 -0.02 -24.39
N ALA A 317 28.32 -0.68 -25.38
CA ALA A 317 28.87 -2.03 -25.31
C ALA A 317 30.26 -2.13 -25.98
N ASP A 318 31.20 -2.87 -25.38
CA ASP A 318 32.53 -3.12 -25.97
C ASP A 318 32.51 -4.21 -27.07
N ILE A 319 31.46 -5.02 -27.15
CA ILE A 319 31.28 -6.08 -28.15
C ILE A 319 30.10 -5.73 -29.06
N ASN A 320 28.91 -6.31 -28.88
CA ASN A 320 27.79 -6.15 -29.81
C ASN A 320 26.58 -5.47 -29.14
N GLY A 321 25.74 -4.78 -29.91
CA GLY A 321 24.44 -4.26 -29.46
C GLY A 321 24.54 -3.21 -28.35
N GLY A 322 24.73 -1.94 -28.71
CA GLY A 322 24.78 -0.85 -27.74
C GLY A 322 23.46 -0.70 -26.97
N ALA A 323 22.34 -0.74 -27.69
CA ALA A 323 21.00 -0.77 -27.12
C ALA A 323 20.70 -2.16 -26.55
N PHE A 324 20.60 -3.15 -27.44
CA PHE A 324 20.46 -4.54 -27.04
C PHE A 324 21.18 -5.52 -27.97
N ALA A 325 21.55 -6.67 -27.39
CA ALA A 325 22.15 -7.79 -28.09
C ALA A 325 21.42 -9.09 -27.78
N THR A 326 21.29 -9.96 -28.79
CA THR A 326 20.87 -11.35 -28.61
C THR A 326 22.00 -12.30 -28.96
N GLU A 327 22.22 -13.36 -28.16
CA GLU A 327 23.09 -14.48 -28.56
C GLU A 327 22.41 -15.40 -29.59
N SER A 328 23.00 -16.54 -29.98
CA SER A 328 22.53 -17.38 -31.10
C SER A 328 21.39 -18.36 -30.74
N ASN A 329 20.34 -18.43 -31.57
CA ASN A 329 19.08 -19.15 -31.25
C ASN A 329 18.57 -20.05 -32.37
N MET A 330 17.93 -21.17 -32.02
CA MET A 330 17.28 -22.08 -32.97
C MET A 330 15.75 -22.09 -32.79
N GLY A 331 15.02 -21.60 -33.80
CA GLY A 331 13.57 -21.69 -33.93
C GLY A 331 12.79 -20.53 -33.33
N SER A 332 13.40 -19.34 -33.20
CA SER A 332 12.81 -18.21 -32.48
C SER A 332 11.80 -17.39 -33.29
N LEU A 333 10.73 -16.96 -32.61
CA LEU A 333 9.82 -15.91 -33.04
C LEU A 333 10.28 -14.59 -32.42
N VAL A 334 10.68 -13.62 -33.24
CA VAL A 334 11.03 -12.27 -32.78
C VAL A 334 10.01 -11.27 -33.28
N THR A 335 9.55 -10.38 -32.41
CA THR A 335 8.73 -9.22 -32.77
C THR A 335 9.22 -8.00 -32.01
N ILE A 336 9.79 -7.04 -32.73
CA ILE A 336 10.29 -5.76 -32.19
C ILE A 336 9.48 -4.66 -32.87
N THR A 337 8.54 -4.05 -32.17
CA THR A 337 7.65 -3.04 -32.76
C THR A 337 7.50 -1.82 -31.87
N ASN A 338 7.46 -0.62 -32.45
CA ASN A 338 7.21 0.61 -31.70
C ASN A 338 8.24 0.90 -30.59
N ASN A 339 9.54 0.89 -30.94
CA ASN A 339 10.66 1.15 -30.02
C ASN A 339 11.53 2.32 -30.50
N THR A 340 12.12 3.10 -29.59
CA THR A 340 13.06 4.18 -29.92
C THR A 340 14.47 3.82 -29.49
N ILE A 341 15.36 3.65 -30.47
CA ILE A 341 16.73 3.16 -30.30
C ILE A 341 17.70 4.20 -30.87
N TYR A 342 18.10 5.14 -30.03
CA TYR A 342 18.83 6.34 -30.45
C TYR A 342 20.20 6.52 -29.78
N GLY A 343 21.23 6.80 -30.58
CA GLY A 343 22.53 7.25 -30.09
C GLY A 343 23.31 6.25 -29.22
N ASN A 344 22.95 4.97 -29.25
CA ASN A 344 23.63 3.90 -28.52
C ASN A 344 24.93 3.50 -29.24
N SER A 345 25.81 2.75 -28.58
CA SER A 345 27.13 2.42 -29.12
C SER A 345 27.59 0.98 -28.92
N ALA A 346 28.11 0.35 -29.98
CA ALA A 346 28.91 -0.86 -29.91
C ALA A 346 30.19 -0.75 -30.76
N VAL A 347 31.24 -1.49 -30.39
CA VAL A 347 32.53 -1.53 -31.12
C VAL A 347 32.59 -2.68 -32.14
N GLY A 348 31.85 -3.75 -31.90
CA GLY A 348 31.73 -4.94 -32.75
C GLY A 348 30.62 -4.81 -33.80
N LEU A 349 29.59 -5.64 -33.70
CA LEU A 349 28.46 -5.69 -34.64
C LEU A 349 27.18 -5.15 -33.99
N GLY A 350 26.34 -4.45 -34.75
CA GLY A 350 25.11 -3.89 -34.21
C GLY A 350 25.39 -2.71 -33.28
N GLY A 351 25.67 -1.52 -33.83
CA GLY A 351 26.00 -0.34 -33.01
C GLY A 351 24.85 0.05 -32.07
N GLY A 352 23.62 0.01 -32.57
CA GLY A 352 22.38 -0.02 -31.78
C GLY A 352 22.00 -1.46 -31.43
N VAL A 353 21.53 -2.21 -32.42
CA VAL A 353 20.93 -3.55 -32.24
C VAL A 353 21.80 -4.65 -32.85
N PHE A 354 22.08 -5.69 -32.06
CA PHE A 354 22.62 -6.96 -32.57
C PHE A 354 21.58 -8.08 -32.38
N LEU A 355 20.93 -8.49 -33.48
CA LEU A 355 19.86 -9.49 -33.46
C LEU A 355 20.31 -10.79 -34.15
N THR A 356 19.88 -11.94 -33.61
CA THR A 356 20.12 -13.27 -34.16
C THR A 356 18.84 -14.13 -34.12
N VAL A 357 18.33 -14.49 -35.29
CA VAL A 357 17.09 -15.26 -35.49
C VAL A 357 17.38 -16.47 -36.38
N GLY A 358 17.40 -17.68 -35.82
CA GLY A 358 17.79 -18.88 -36.54
C GLY A 358 16.76 -20.00 -36.52
N GLY A 359 17.05 -21.09 -37.22
CA GLY A 359 16.26 -22.34 -37.22
C GLY A 359 15.09 -22.35 -38.21
N SER A 360 14.79 -23.54 -38.75
CA SER A 360 13.92 -23.75 -39.92
C SER A 360 12.41 -23.51 -39.72
N THR A 361 12.02 -22.91 -38.59
CA THR A 361 10.65 -22.47 -38.27
C THR A 361 10.59 -21.09 -37.61
N GLY A 362 11.72 -20.39 -37.47
CA GLY A 362 11.76 -19.04 -36.91
C GLY A 362 11.25 -17.97 -37.89
N THR A 363 10.94 -16.79 -37.36
CA THR A 363 10.54 -15.58 -38.11
C THR A 363 10.90 -14.34 -37.31
N GLY A 364 11.50 -13.34 -37.96
CA GLY A 364 11.68 -11.99 -37.39
C GLY A 364 10.65 -11.01 -37.94
N SER A 365 10.08 -10.19 -37.07
CA SER A 365 9.12 -9.13 -37.40
C SER A 365 9.59 -7.83 -36.74
N ILE A 366 9.94 -6.83 -37.54
CA ILE A 366 10.57 -5.59 -37.07
C ILE A 366 9.85 -4.41 -37.72
N TYR A 367 9.00 -3.71 -36.96
CA TYR A 367 8.05 -2.73 -37.49
C TYR A 367 8.02 -1.43 -36.69
N ASN A 368 7.84 -0.29 -37.35
CA ASN A 368 7.49 0.97 -36.65
C ASN A 368 8.52 1.38 -35.58
N ASN A 369 9.82 1.12 -35.77
CA ASN A 369 10.87 1.49 -34.81
C ASN A 369 11.74 2.64 -35.34
N ILE A 370 12.18 3.53 -34.44
CA ILE A 370 13.31 4.42 -34.69
C ILE A 370 14.59 3.67 -34.32
N ILE A 371 15.51 3.46 -35.27
CA ILE A 371 16.82 2.86 -35.02
C ILE A 371 17.89 3.76 -35.68
N TYR A 372 18.10 4.95 -35.12
CA TYR A 372 18.88 6.02 -35.76
C TYR A 372 20.04 6.55 -34.91
N GLY A 373 21.10 6.98 -35.59
CA GLY A 373 22.21 7.72 -34.99
C GLY A 373 23.12 6.87 -34.10
N ASN A 374 23.01 5.55 -34.14
CA ASN A 374 23.81 4.65 -33.30
C ASN A 374 25.26 4.53 -33.83
N ASN A 375 26.20 4.12 -32.96
CA ASN A 375 27.58 4.59 -33.07
C ASN A 375 28.34 4.12 -34.31
N THR A 376 28.98 5.12 -34.91
CA THR A 376 29.97 5.09 -35.98
C THR A 376 31.16 4.12 -35.82
N ASP A 377 31.53 3.70 -34.61
CA ASP A 377 32.70 2.81 -34.39
C ASP A 377 32.42 1.32 -34.62
N ALA A 378 31.15 0.89 -34.74
CA ALA A 378 30.81 -0.49 -35.04
C ALA A 378 31.44 -0.97 -36.36
N MET A 379 31.97 -2.19 -36.37
CA MET A 379 32.59 -2.83 -37.54
C MET A 379 31.62 -2.98 -38.72
N SER A 380 30.34 -3.21 -38.44
CA SER A 380 29.25 -3.27 -39.42
C SER A 380 27.87 -3.23 -38.74
N GLY A 381 26.83 -2.86 -39.49
CA GLY A 381 25.45 -2.72 -38.98
C GLY A 381 25.35 -1.72 -37.83
N ARG A 382 25.74 -0.45 -38.05
CA ARG A 382 25.79 0.58 -36.99
C ARG A 382 24.46 0.85 -36.30
N ASP A 383 23.34 0.78 -36.99
CA ASP A 383 22.02 0.86 -36.36
C ASP A 383 21.52 -0.54 -36.01
N ILE A 384 21.52 -1.46 -36.98
CA ILE A 384 21.12 -2.84 -36.78
C ILE A 384 21.95 -3.83 -37.60
N TYR A 385 22.33 -4.93 -36.93
CA TYR A 385 22.90 -6.13 -37.54
C TYR A 385 21.96 -7.32 -37.25
N ILE A 386 21.58 -8.07 -38.30
CA ILE A 386 20.67 -9.21 -38.22
C ILE A 386 21.36 -10.48 -38.75
N ASP A 387 21.68 -11.42 -37.86
CA ASP A 387 22.03 -12.78 -38.26
C ASP A 387 20.75 -13.62 -38.40
N ASN A 388 20.29 -13.79 -39.65
CA ASN A 388 19.14 -14.64 -39.99
C ASN A 388 19.54 -16.05 -40.48
N ASP A 389 20.83 -16.43 -40.44
CA ASP A 389 21.28 -17.82 -40.63
C ASP A 389 22.51 -18.17 -39.75
N PRO A 390 22.39 -18.09 -38.40
CA PRO A 390 23.51 -18.26 -37.47
C PRO A 390 24.13 -19.67 -37.46
N PHE A 391 23.55 -20.62 -38.20
CA PHE A 391 23.98 -22.02 -38.27
C PHE A 391 24.29 -22.52 -39.69
N SER A 392 24.16 -21.68 -40.73
CA SER A 392 24.36 -22.05 -42.14
C SER A 392 23.41 -23.17 -42.63
N ASP A 393 22.13 -23.06 -42.29
CA ASP A 393 21.06 -24.04 -42.58
C ASP A 393 20.08 -23.55 -43.68
N ILE A 394 18.96 -22.91 -43.29
CA ILE A 394 17.95 -22.30 -44.16
C ILE A 394 17.67 -20.93 -43.55
N PRO A 395 17.91 -19.82 -44.28
CA PRO A 395 17.71 -18.48 -43.74
C PRO A 395 16.29 -18.23 -43.26
N VAL A 396 16.19 -17.60 -42.09
CA VAL A 396 14.92 -17.20 -41.48
C VAL A 396 14.32 -15.99 -42.24
N PRO A 397 13.00 -16.01 -42.53
CA PRO A 397 12.29 -14.83 -43.02
C PRO A 397 12.35 -13.68 -42.00
N ILE A 398 12.77 -12.51 -42.47
CA ILE A 398 12.72 -11.26 -41.72
C ILE A 398 11.77 -10.32 -42.44
N ASP A 399 10.74 -9.86 -41.75
CA ASP A 399 9.82 -8.81 -42.21
C ASP A 399 10.23 -7.48 -41.55
N PHE A 400 10.67 -6.50 -42.35
CA PHE A 400 11.27 -5.23 -41.89
C PHE A 400 10.61 -4.02 -42.61
N PHE A 401 9.63 -3.38 -41.96
CA PHE A 401 8.78 -2.33 -42.55
C PHE A 401 8.58 -1.14 -41.62
N ASN A 402 8.41 0.07 -42.17
CA ASN A 402 8.21 1.31 -41.40
C ASN A 402 9.27 1.53 -40.29
N ASN A 403 10.55 1.20 -40.50
CA ASN A 403 11.61 1.55 -39.55
C ASN A 403 12.43 2.73 -40.08
N ASP A 404 12.86 3.62 -39.19
CA ASP A 404 13.84 4.67 -39.49
C ASP A 404 15.28 4.17 -39.21
N ILE A 405 16.19 4.41 -40.14
CA ILE A 405 17.61 4.05 -40.05
C ILE A 405 18.50 5.12 -40.68
N THR A 406 19.76 5.25 -40.22
CA THR A 406 20.63 6.42 -40.55
C THR A 406 21.04 6.55 -42.02
N ASP A 407 20.87 5.53 -42.85
CA ASP A 407 21.17 5.58 -44.29
C ASP A 407 20.47 4.43 -45.03
N LEU A 408 19.49 4.75 -45.89
CA LEU A 408 18.84 3.77 -46.76
C LEU A 408 19.64 3.41 -48.03
N THR A 409 20.80 4.03 -48.29
CA THR A 409 21.54 3.78 -49.53
C THR A 409 22.18 2.39 -49.55
N GLY A 410 21.77 1.57 -50.52
CA GLY A 410 22.19 0.17 -50.65
C GLY A 410 21.16 -0.84 -50.13
N PHE A 411 20.26 -0.43 -49.21
CA PHE A 411 19.17 -1.26 -48.71
C PHE A 411 18.31 -1.82 -49.87
N PRO A 412 17.87 -3.09 -49.84
CA PRO A 412 17.94 -4.07 -48.74
C PRO A 412 19.23 -4.93 -48.71
N ASP A 413 20.25 -4.63 -49.52
CA ASP A 413 21.57 -5.25 -49.38
C ASP A 413 22.38 -4.53 -48.28
N SER A 414 23.30 -5.25 -47.62
CA SER A 414 24.05 -4.76 -46.45
C SER A 414 24.86 -3.49 -46.74
N ASN A 415 24.69 -2.47 -45.90
CA ASN A 415 25.43 -1.21 -45.93
C ASN A 415 26.16 -0.98 -44.58
N LEU A 416 26.51 0.28 -44.24
CA LEU A 416 27.23 0.58 -42.99
C LEU A 416 26.33 0.60 -41.74
N TYR A 417 25.02 0.75 -41.90
CA TYR A 417 24.06 1.01 -40.84
C TYR A 417 23.07 -0.15 -40.65
N PHE A 418 22.63 -0.75 -41.76
CA PHE A 418 21.86 -1.99 -41.81
C PHE A 418 22.71 -3.11 -42.40
N GLU A 419 22.86 -4.23 -41.68
CA GLU A 419 23.37 -5.49 -42.23
C GLU A 419 22.43 -6.65 -41.93
N ILE A 420 22.22 -7.51 -42.91
CA ILE A 420 21.59 -8.83 -42.75
C ILE A 420 22.48 -9.89 -43.41
N VAL A 421 22.60 -11.06 -42.78
CA VAL A 421 23.49 -12.14 -43.24
C VAL A 421 23.01 -12.75 -44.57
N GLU A 422 21.71 -13.00 -44.71
CA GLU A 422 21.09 -13.56 -45.92
C GLU A 422 19.88 -12.73 -46.36
N SER A 423 20.14 -11.65 -47.11
CA SER A 423 19.12 -10.72 -47.66
C SER A 423 18.12 -11.41 -48.60
N SER A 424 18.39 -12.65 -49.04
CA SER A 424 17.49 -13.46 -49.86
C SER A 424 16.18 -13.87 -49.15
N ALA A 425 16.11 -13.73 -47.82
CA ALA A 425 14.92 -13.96 -46.99
C ALA A 425 14.36 -12.68 -46.34
N LEU A 426 14.82 -11.49 -46.75
CA LEU A 426 14.33 -10.20 -46.25
C LEU A 426 13.12 -9.72 -47.06
N ASN A 427 11.95 -9.68 -46.43
CA ASN A 427 10.80 -8.92 -46.91
C ASN A 427 10.88 -7.51 -46.30
N SER A 428 10.89 -6.47 -47.13
CA SER A 428 10.96 -5.10 -46.64
C SER A 428 10.30 -4.10 -47.58
N GLY A 429 9.90 -2.97 -47.01
CA GLY A 429 9.28 -1.85 -47.70
C GLY A 429 9.07 -0.70 -46.72
N ASP A 430 8.86 0.50 -47.25
CA ASP A 430 8.29 1.64 -46.50
C ASP A 430 9.09 2.12 -45.27
N ASN A 431 10.33 1.66 -45.11
CA ASN A 431 11.34 2.18 -44.17
C ASN A 431 11.81 3.58 -44.62
N ILE A 432 12.32 4.37 -43.67
CA ILE A 432 12.72 5.77 -43.88
C ILE A 432 14.18 6.05 -43.44
N ASP A 433 14.64 7.25 -43.76
CA ASP A 433 15.94 7.84 -43.37
C ASP A 433 15.67 9.31 -43.06
N GLY A 434 15.45 9.60 -41.78
CA GLY A 434 15.13 10.94 -41.30
C GLY A 434 15.65 11.13 -39.88
N MET A 435 16.66 11.97 -39.68
CA MET A 435 17.27 12.16 -38.36
C MET A 435 16.24 12.63 -37.31
N PRO A 436 15.84 11.79 -36.33
CA PRO A 436 14.84 12.16 -35.35
C PRO A 436 15.35 13.33 -34.52
N LEU A 437 14.47 14.29 -34.28
CA LEU A 437 14.73 15.40 -33.39
C LEU A 437 14.26 15.00 -32.00
N LEU A 438 15.17 14.94 -31.04
CA LEU A 438 14.86 14.72 -29.63
C LEU A 438 15.11 16.01 -28.84
N PRO A 439 14.32 16.34 -27.81
CA PRO A 439 14.50 17.55 -27.01
C PRO A 439 15.82 17.49 -26.25
N LEU A 440 16.48 18.64 -26.14
CA LEU A 440 17.79 18.75 -25.50
C LEU A 440 17.67 18.83 -23.97
N ILE A 441 17.10 17.80 -23.35
CA ILE A 441 16.91 17.71 -21.90
C ILE A 441 18.28 17.48 -21.24
N LEU A 442 18.48 18.07 -20.05
CA LEU A 442 19.71 17.95 -19.25
C LEU A 442 19.87 16.58 -18.54
N GLU A 443 18.84 15.76 -18.67
CA GLU A 443 18.58 14.52 -17.97
C GLU A 443 17.83 13.66 -19.01
N ILE A 444 18.42 12.56 -19.48
CA ILE A 444 17.84 11.81 -20.61
C ILE A 444 16.68 10.96 -20.08
N ASP A 445 15.47 11.31 -20.50
CA ASP A 445 14.19 10.60 -20.33
C ASP A 445 14.28 9.12 -20.81
N PRO A 446 13.64 8.12 -20.15
CA PRO A 446 13.61 6.76 -20.70
C PRO A 446 12.75 6.71 -21.96
N SER A 447 11.79 7.64 -22.07
CA SER A 447 11.01 7.99 -23.24
C SER A 447 11.66 9.16 -23.97
N PRO A 448 12.59 8.90 -24.92
CA PRO A 448 13.14 9.93 -25.79
C PRO A 448 12.05 10.48 -26.72
N ILE A 449 11.27 11.41 -26.17
CA ILE A 449 10.16 12.10 -26.82
C ILE A 449 10.63 12.76 -28.11
N GLN A 450 9.84 12.78 -29.18
CA GLN A 450 10.22 13.56 -30.36
C GLN A 450 9.90 15.05 -30.19
N ALA A 451 10.82 15.88 -30.66
CA ALA A 451 10.64 17.33 -30.73
C ALA A 451 9.88 17.69 -32.02
N VAL A 452 8.71 18.33 -31.86
CA VAL A 452 7.81 18.81 -32.93
C VAL A 452 8.54 19.25 -34.20
N GLY A 453 8.19 18.61 -35.32
CA GLY A 453 8.88 18.79 -36.60
C GLY A 453 10.06 17.84 -36.82
N SER A 454 10.16 16.78 -36.01
CA SER A 454 11.00 15.60 -36.28
C SER A 454 10.68 15.02 -37.68
N PRO A 455 11.68 14.61 -38.48
CA PRO A 455 11.48 13.93 -39.77
C PRO A 455 10.85 12.54 -39.69
N THR A 456 10.77 11.95 -38.48
CA THR A 456 10.27 10.60 -38.19
C THR A 456 8.82 10.59 -37.70
N ILE A 457 8.40 11.64 -36.96
CA ILE A 457 6.98 11.99 -36.81
C ILE A 457 6.32 11.94 -38.18
N ASP A 458 5.12 11.39 -38.25
CA ASP A 458 4.30 11.32 -39.45
C ASP A 458 4.91 10.48 -40.62
N ALA A 459 6.00 9.72 -40.47
CA ALA A 459 6.69 9.05 -41.57
C ALA A 459 6.59 7.49 -41.66
N GLY A 460 5.57 6.97 -42.35
CA GLY A 460 5.39 5.52 -42.60
C GLY A 460 4.23 5.14 -43.54
N THR A 461 3.84 3.86 -43.59
CA THR A 461 2.69 3.38 -44.42
C THR A 461 1.76 2.37 -43.72
N LEU A 462 0.46 2.42 -44.07
CA LEU A 462 -0.63 1.60 -43.50
C LEU A 462 -0.53 0.09 -43.84
N THR A 463 0.60 -0.38 -44.36
CA THR A 463 0.83 -1.76 -44.79
C THR A 463 1.72 -2.57 -43.85
N ALA A 464 2.36 -1.95 -42.86
CA ALA A 464 3.09 -2.65 -41.81
C ALA A 464 2.14 -3.26 -40.74
N PRO A 465 2.43 -4.45 -40.19
CA PRO A 465 1.79 -4.95 -38.97
C PRO A 465 2.27 -4.19 -37.71
N GLY A 466 1.65 -4.48 -36.56
CA GLY A 466 2.16 -4.06 -35.25
C GLY A 466 2.01 -2.58 -34.89
N LEU A 467 1.19 -1.84 -35.64
CA LEU A 467 0.85 -0.43 -35.40
C LEU A 467 -0.01 -0.29 -34.11
N PRO A 468 0.33 0.61 -33.17
CA PRO A 468 -0.62 1.21 -32.24
C PRO A 468 -1.82 1.87 -32.94
N ASN A 469 -2.87 2.23 -32.18
CA ASN A 469 -4.06 2.91 -32.72
C ASN A 469 -3.92 4.44 -32.78
N ILE A 470 -2.94 5.00 -32.07
CA ILE A 470 -2.79 6.42 -31.71
C ILE A 470 -1.28 6.72 -31.65
N ASP A 471 -0.86 7.96 -31.92
CA ASP A 471 0.54 8.41 -31.83
C ASP A 471 0.89 9.05 -30.46
N PHE A 472 1.99 9.83 -30.37
CA PHE A 472 2.50 10.44 -29.13
C PHE A 472 1.70 11.68 -28.70
N GLU A 473 1.48 12.62 -29.61
CA GLU A 473 0.65 13.80 -29.35
C GLU A 473 -0.82 13.42 -29.11
N GLY A 474 -1.26 12.32 -29.71
CA GLY A 474 -2.48 11.61 -29.39
C GLY A 474 -3.52 11.56 -30.49
N ASP A 475 -3.12 11.75 -31.74
CA ASP A 475 -4.03 11.70 -32.87
C ASP A 475 -4.26 10.23 -33.31
N PRO A 476 -5.53 9.77 -33.43
CA PRO A 476 -5.87 8.43 -33.87
C PRO A 476 -5.50 8.21 -35.34
N ARG A 477 -4.79 7.10 -35.62
CA ARG A 477 -4.18 6.86 -36.94
C ARG A 477 -5.21 6.98 -38.08
N PRO A 478 -5.11 7.98 -38.98
CA PRO A 478 -6.19 8.32 -39.92
C PRO A 478 -6.49 7.22 -40.95
N THR A 479 -7.52 6.41 -40.69
CA THR A 479 -7.92 5.23 -41.51
C THR A 479 -8.35 5.53 -42.96
N ALA A 480 -8.30 6.79 -43.41
CA ALA A 480 -8.80 7.24 -44.71
C ALA A 480 -7.90 8.24 -45.48
N ALA A 481 -6.75 8.65 -44.94
CA ALA A 481 -5.84 9.62 -45.58
C ALA A 481 -4.53 8.96 -46.07
N PRO A 482 -3.99 9.33 -47.24
CA PRO A 482 -2.81 8.67 -47.77
C PRO A 482 -1.49 9.26 -47.25
N GLY A 483 -0.89 8.58 -46.27
CA GLY A 483 0.57 8.49 -46.14
C GLY A 483 1.24 9.45 -45.17
N LEU A 484 0.76 9.52 -43.93
CA LEU A 484 1.55 9.91 -42.76
C LEU A 484 1.25 8.93 -41.60
N ILE A 485 2.28 8.49 -40.88
CA ILE A 485 2.29 7.46 -39.80
C ILE A 485 3.55 7.65 -38.94
N ASP A 486 3.45 7.94 -37.65
CA ASP A 486 4.62 7.94 -36.75
C ASP A 486 5.08 6.51 -36.38
N ILE A 487 6.33 6.42 -35.92
CA ILE A 487 7.10 5.22 -35.62
C ILE A 487 8.06 5.50 -34.45
N GLY A 488 8.16 4.59 -33.48
CA GLY A 488 9.02 4.73 -32.29
C GLY A 488 8.27 4.47 -30.99
N MET A 489 8.98 4.36 -29.85
CA MET A 489 8.32 4.22 -28.54
C MET A 489 7.48 5.46 -28.17
N ASP A 490 7.80 6.61 -28.77
CA ASP A 490 7.14 7.89 -28.53
C ASP A 490 5.61 7.78 -28.46
N GLU A 491 4.99 6.97 -29.34
CA GLU A 491 3.53 6.71 -29.36
C GLU A 491 2.96 6.00 -28.11
N PHE A 492 3.77 5.72 -27.09
CA PHE A 492 3.36 4.91 -25.96
C PHE A 492 3.88 5.44 -24.62
N VAL A 493 3.04 5.30 -23.59
CA VAL A 493 3.34 5.69 -22.21
C VAL A 493 2.72 4.69 -21.23
N GLY A 494 3.33 4.51 -20.06
CA GLY A 494 2.70 3.89 -18.90
C GLY A 494 2.07 4.96 -18.02
N GLY A 495 0.73 5.04 -18.02
CA GLY A 495 0.03 6.22 -17.51
C GLY A 495 0.07 7.33 -18.56
N ALA A 496 -1.10 7.64 -19.14
CA ALA A 496 -1.20 7.67 -20.61
C ALA A 496 -0.85 6.26 -21.18
N VAL A 497 -0.33 6.02 -22.40
CA VAL A 497 -0.86 6.26 -23.76
C VAL A 497 -1.82 7.44 -23.92
N PRO A 498 -1.82 8.17 -25.05
CA PRO A 498 -2.88 9.08 -25.47
C PRO A 498 -4.32 8.54 -25.51
N GLN A 499 -4.87 8.31 -24.34
CA GLN A 499 -6.26 8.02 -24.10
C GLN A 499 -6.93 9.36 -23.80
N ALA A 500 -7.78 9.83 -24.71
CA ALA A 500 -8.77 10.83 -24.36
C ALA A 500 -9.73 10.21 -23.35
N ASP A 501 -9.85 10.80 -22.15
CA ASP A 501 -10.76 10.36 -21.09
C ASP A 501 -11.99 11.26 -21.13
N LEU A 502 -13.00 10.84 -21.89
CA LEU A 502 -14.05 11.72 -22.41
C LEU A 502 -15.30 11.83 -21.51
N SER A 503 -15.09 12.37 -20.32
CA SER A 503 -16.19 12.72 -19.41
C SER A 503 -17.25 13.60 -20.06
N VAL A 504 -18.51 13.20 -19.89
CA VAL A 504 -19.65 14.04 -20.23
C VAL A 504 -20.27 14.58 -18.95
N THR A 505 -20.29 15.90 -18.82
CA THR A 505 -21.16 16.58 -17.86
C THR A 505 -22.25 17.35 -18.58
N GLN A 506 -23.38 17.54 -17.92
CA GLN A 506 -24.45 18.39 -18.41
C GLN A 506 -24.95 19.26 -17.26
N THR A 507 -25.45 20.42 -17.63
CA THR A 507 -26.26 21.29 -16.77
C THR A 507 -27.34 21.94 -17.62
N ASP A 508 -28.40 22.42 -17.00
CA ASP A 508 -29.37 23.29 -17.63
C ASP A 508 -29.49 24.65 -16.94
N SER A 509 -29.76 25.67 -17.75
CA SER A 509 -29.92 27.04 -17.28
C SER A 509 -31.08 27.77 -17.98
N PRO A 510 -31.96 28.45 -17.23
CA PRO A 510 -32.06 28.36 -15.77
C PRO A 510 -32.47 26.93 -15.36
N ASP A 511 -31.93 26.32 -14.31
CA ASP A 511 -32.67 25.27 -13.59
C ASP A 511 -32.99 25.80 -12.19
N PRO A 512 -34.27 25.82 -11.78
CA PRO A 512 -35.45 25.51 -12.59
C PRO A 512 -35.57 26.49 -13.83
N VAL A 513 -36.09 26.16 -15.04
CA VAL A 513 -36.33 27.02 -16.30
C VAL A 513 -37.79 27.45 -16.61
N THR A 514 -38.10 28.75 -16.71
CA THR A 514 -39.48 29.23 -16.95
C THR A 514 -40.24 28.49 -18.08
N GLY A 515 -41.40 27.90 -17.76
CA GLY A 515 -42.15 27.04 -18.68
C GLY A 515 -42.73 27.79 -19.88
N GLY A 516 -42.29 27.44 -21.08
CA GLY A 516 -42.58 28.18 -22.31
C GLY A 516 -41.61 29.34 -22.61
N ASN A 517 -40.61 29.56 -21.75
CA ASN A 517 -39.31 30.06 -22.20
C ASN A 517 -38.42 28.85 -22.57
N ASP A 518 -37.29 29.15 -23.18
CA ASP A 518 -36.31 28.14 -23.57
C ASP A 518 -35.41 27.74 -22.38
N VAL A 519 -35.12 26.45 -22.28
CA VAL A 519 -34.04 25.90 -21.45
C VAL A 519 -32.77 25.88 -22.27
N THR A 520 -31.66 26.27 -21.63
CA THR A 520 -30.34 26.17 -22.23
C THR A 520 -29.59 25.04 -21.56
N TYR A 521 -29.63 23.85 -22.17
CA TYR A 521 -28.70 22.78 -21.79
C TYR A 521 -27.30 23.20 -22.21
N THR A 522 -26.37 23.22 -21.26
CA THR A 522 -24.94 23.31 -21.54
C THR A 522 -24.37 21.92 -21.31
N VAL A 523 -24.34 21.13 -22.38
CA VAL A 523 -23.61 19.85 -22.39
C VAL A 523 -22.14 20.17 -22.54
N THR A 524 -21.31 19.71 -21.62
CA THR A 524 -19.88 19.97 -21.58
C THR A 524 -19.16 18.62 -21.68
N VAL A 525 -18.64 18.34 -22.87
CA VAL A 525 -17.72 17.21 -23.06
C VAL A 525 -16.34 17.71 -22.67
N THR A 526 -15.75 17.14 -21.63
CA THR A 526 -14.41 17.48 -21.12
C THR A 526 -13.51 16.28 -21.30
N ASN A 527 -12.33 16.52 -21.85
CA ASN A 527 -11.29 15.51 -21.92
C ASN A 527 -10.39 15.64 -20.67
N ASN A 528 -10.46 14.68 -19.75
CA ASN A 528 -9.56 14.65 -18.59
C ASN A 528 -8.24 13.93 -18.90
N GLY A 529 -8.18 13.27 -20.05
CA GLY A 529 -7.10 12.39 -20.45
C GLY A 529 -5.87 13.17 -20.89
N PRO A 530 -4.67 12.55 -20.82
CA PRO A 530 -3.41 13.24 -21.03
C PRO A 530 -3.22 13.84 -22.44
N ALA A 531 -4.00 13.43 -23.44
CA ALA A 531 -3.87 13.83 -24.84
C ALA A 531 -5.15 14.45 -25.44
N THR A 532 -5.15 14.76 -26.73
CA THR A 532 -6.32 15.33 -27.44
C THR A 532 -7.37 14.26 -27.75
N ALA A 533 -8.65 14.67 -27.83
CA ALA A 533 -9.75 13.87 -28.35
C ALA A 533 -10.17 14.39 -29.72
N THR A 534 -10.20 13.58 -30.77
CA THR A 534 -10.40 14.04 -32.16
C THR A 534 -11.76 13.62 -32.73
N ASN A 535 -12.23 14.34 -33.75
CA ASN A 535 -13.53 14.14 -34.41
C ASN A 535 -14.74 14.09 -33.46
N VAL A 536 -14.63 14.66 -32.25
CA VAL A 536 -15.52 14.38 -31.12
C VAL A 536 -16.99 14.60 -31.49
N THR A 537 -17.79 13.56 -31.29
CA THR A 537 -19.19 13.50 -31.70
C THR A 537 -20.11 13.36 -30.51
N LEU A 538 -20.61 14.51 -30.04
CA LEU A 538 -21.68 14.54 -29.05
C LEU A 538 -23.03 14.20 -29.71
N THR A 539 -23.73 13.22 -29.13
CA THR A 539 -25.13 12.92 -29.44
C THR A 539 -26.01 13.17 -28.21
N SER A 540 -26.95 14.09 -28.35
CA SER A 540 -27.86 14.53 -27.29
C SER A 540 -29.29 14.15 -27.66
N ASN A 541 -29.82 13.13 -27.00
CA ASN A 541 -31.15 12.60 -27.23
C ASN A 541 -32.16 13.31 -26.31
N LEU A 542 -32.78 14.37 -26.82
CA LEU A 542 -33.80 15.14 -26.11
C LEU A 542 -35.06 14.28 -25.96
N ASN A 543 -35.63 14.19 -24.75
CA ASN A 543 -36.93 13.57 -24.54
C ASN A 543 -37.96 14.08 -25.55
N ILE A 544 -38.79 13.19 -26.09
CA ILE A 544 -39.80 13.46 -27.13
C ILE A 544 -40.85 14.54 -26.76
N GLN A 545 -40.87 15.00 -25.50
CA GLN A 545 -41.69 16.11 -25.01
C GLN A 545 -41.00 17.49 -25.06
N LEU A 546 -39.67 17.54 -25.21
CA LEU A 546 -38.91 18.78 -25.44
C LEU A 546 -39.01 19.19 -26.91
N THR A 547 -39.04 20.48 -27.19
CA THR A 547 -38.99 21.02 -28.56
C THR A 547 -37.67 21.72 -28.79
N PHE A 548 -36.82 21.15 -29.65
CA PHE A 548 -35.58 21.78 -30.07
C PHE A 548 -35.82 23.17 -30.70
N VAL A 549 -35.05 24.19 -30.31
CA VAL A 549 -35.14 25.57 -30.83
C VAL A 549 -33.89 25.95 -31.60
N SER A 550 -32.71 25.78 -30.98
CA SER A 550 -31.41 26.00 -31.62
C SER A 550 -30.30 25.32 -30.84
N VAL A 551 -29.26 24.85 -31.53
CA VAL A 551 -27.99 24.48 -30.89
C VAL A 551 -26.88 25.34 -31.46
N THR A 552 -26.02 25.81 -30.57
CA THR A 552 -24.72 26.38 -30.94
C THR A 552 -23.66 25.71 -30.08
N SER A 553 -22.68 25.08 -30.70
CA SER A 553 -21.48 24.62 -30.04
C SER A 553 -20.42 25.73 -29.99
N SER A 554 -19.48 25.60 -29.06
CA SER A 554 -18.23 26.38 -29.04
C SER A 554 -17.35 26.11 -30.27
N GLN A 555 -17.40 24.89 -30.81
CA GLN A 555 -16.60 24.43 -31.94
C GLN A 555 -17.37 23.45 -32.85
N GLY A 556 -16.88 23.29 -34.08
CA GLY A 556 -17.47 22.39 -35.06
C GLY A 556 -18.88 22.81 -35.55
N THR A 557 -19.74 21.85 -35.86
CA THR A 557 -21.10 22.08 -36.36
C THR A 557 -22.12 21.10 -35.78
N CYS A 558 -23.24 21.62 -35.31
CA CYS A 558 -24.36 20.83 -34.82
C CYS A 558 -25.59 20.88 -35.75
N GLY A 559 -26.37 19.80 -35.74
CA GLY A 559 -27.69 19.73 -36.36
C GLY A 559 -28.66 18.89 -35.53
N GLU A 560 -29.95 19.05 -35.78
CA GLU A 560 -31.01 18.22 -35.17
C GLU A 560 -31.65 17.33 -36.25
N SER A 561 -31.96 16.09 -35.88
CA SER A 561 -32.79 15.19 -36.69
C SER A 561 -33.56 14.20 -35.82
N SER A 562 -34.87 14.40 -35.74
CA SER A 562 -35.83 13.55 -35.01
C SER A 562 -35.64 13.58 -33.49
N ASN A 563 -35.48 14.77 -32.91
CA ASN A 563 -35.19 15.07 -31.50
C ASN A 563 -33.81 14.58 -30.99
N ILE A 564 -32.98 13.99 -31.86
CA ILE A 564 -31.56 13.78 -31.57
C ILE A 564 -30.80 14.97 -32.14
N VAL A 565 -30.10 15.70 -31.27
CA VAL A 565 -29.13 16.72 -31.66
C VAL A 565 -27.77 16.04 -31.77
N THR A 566 -27.13 16.15 -32.93
CA THR A 566 -25.78 15.63 -33.18
C THR A 566 -24.86 16.82 -33.44
N CYS A 567 -23.85 16.93 -32.59
CA CYS A 567 -22.76 17.89 -32.73
C CYS A 567 -21.50 17.17 -33.19
N GLN A 568 -21.03 17.50 -34.38
CA GLN A 568 -19.65 17.23 -34.79
C GLN A 568 -18.83 18.37 -34.17
N LEU A 569 -18.29 18.15 -32.97
CA LEU A 569 -17.56 19.19 -32.23
C LEU A 569 -16.14 19.36 -32.79
N GLY A 570 -15.58 18.32 -33.40
CA GLY A 570 -14.16 18.27 -33.74
C GLY A 570 -13.33 18.20 -32.47
N ASP A 571 -12.09 18.64 -32.55
CA ASP A 571 -11.05 18.13 -31.65
C ASP A 571 -10.97 18.91 -30.32
N ILE A 572 -10.87 18.20 -29.18
CA ILE A 572 -10.91 18.71 -27.81
C ILE A 572 -9.63 18.28 -27.09
N ALA A 573 -8.69 19.21 -26.91
CA ALA A 573 -7.42 18.96 -26.21
C ALA A 573 -7.62 18.50 -24.75
N ASN A 574 -6.61 17.83 -24.18
CA ASN A 574 -6.49 17.57 -22.73
C ASN A 574 -6.85 18.80 -21.89
N GLY A 575 -7.73 18.62 -20.90
CA GLY A 575 -8.18 19.65 -19.97
C GLY A 575 -9.08 20.72 -20.60
N ALA A 576 -9.34 20.65 -21.91
CA ALA A 576 -10.30 21.49 -22.60
C ALA A 576 -11.69 20.83 -22.63
N SER A 577 -12.70 21.66 -22.88
CA SER A 577 -14.08 21.20 -23.02
C SER A 577 -14.76 21.85 -24.22
N ALA A 578 -15.47 21.06 -25.01
CA ALA A 578 -16.41 21.58 -26.00
C ALA A 578 -17.81 21.62 -25.40
N THR A 579 -18.36 22.83 -25.30
CA THR A 579 -19.73 23.08 -24.86
C THR A 579 -20.70 23.06 -26.04
N ALA A 580 -21.75 22.24 -25.96
CA ALA A 580 -22.93 22.33 -26.82
C ALA A 580 -24.06 23.04 -26.07
N THR A 581 -24.33 24.28 -26.45
CA THR A 581 -25.42 25.10 -25.92
C THR A 581 -26.70 24.73 -26.67
N ILE A 582 -27.44 23.75 -26.17
CA ILE A 582 -28.70 23.27 -26.76
C ILE A 582 -29.86 24.02 -26.12
N VAL A 583 -30.39 25.00 -26.86
CA VAL A 583 -31.58 25.75 -26.51
C VAL A 583 -32.81 24.96 -26.96
N ALA A 584 -33.65 24.54 -26.01
CA ALA A 584 -34.90 23.84 -26.25
C ALA A 584 -36.06 24.60 -25.62
N ALA A 585 -37.16 24.80 -26.36
CA ALA A 585 -38.39 25.30 -25.79
C ALA A 585 -38.95 24.24 -24.84
N THR A 586 -39.04 24.58 -23.55
CA THR A 586 -39.74 23.75 -22.59
C THR A 586 -41.22 23.68 -22.97
N PRO A 587 -41.89 22.52 -22.85
CA PRO A 587 -43.33 22.48 -22.94
C PRO A 587 -43.92 23.36 -21.83
N VAL A 588 -45.04 24.06 -22.11
CA VAL A 588 -45.77 24.81 -21.07
C VAL A 588 -46.45 23.83 -20.12
N VAL A 589 -45.72 23.40 -19.09
CA VAL A 589 -46.19 22.46 -18.08
C VAL A 589 -47.18 23.14 -17.11
N GLN A 590 -48.17 22.37 -16.63
CA GLN A 590 -49.12 22.85 -15.60
C GLN A 590 -48.82 22.31 -14.20
N THR A 591 -47.89 21.37 -14.10
CA THR A 591 -47.28 20.82 -12.89
C THR A 591 -45.80 20.62 -13.19
N GLN A 592 -44.94 20.71 -12.17
CA GLN A 592 -43.55 20.25 -12.32
C GLN A 592 -43.53 18.85 -12.97
N THR A 593 -42.71 18.70 -13.99
CA THR A 593 -42.63 17.50 -14.83
C THR A 593 -41.18 17.39 -15.26
N ASP A 594 -40.50 16.38 -14.73
CA ASP A 594 -39.06 16.23 -14.91
C ASP A 594 -38.82 15.60 -16.31
N LEU A 595 -37.95 16.21 -17.11
CA LEU A 595 -37.66 15.80 -18.49
C LEU A 595 -36.18 15.52 -18.69
N PHE A 596 -35.89 14.38 -19.33
CA PHE A 596 -34.53 13.90 -19.49
C PHE A 596 -33.87 14.34 -20.80
N ASN A 597 -32.56 14.56 -20.76
CA ASN A 597 -31.71 14.53 -21.95
C ASN A 597 -30.55 13.56 -21.71
N THR A 598 -30.36 12.60 -22.61
CA THR A 598 -29.20 11.69 -22.57
C THR A 598 -28.13 12.19 -23.53
N ALA A 599 -27.01 12.62 -23.00
CA ALA A 599 -25.81 12.95 -23.74
C ALA A 599 -24.86 11.74 -23.78
N ASN A 600 -24.29 11.47 -24.95
CA ASN A 600 -23.24 10.46 -25.14
C ASN A 600 -22.19 11.08 -26.06
N THR A 601 -20.92 10.95 -25.70
CA THR A 601 -19.81 11.36 -26.57
C THR A 601 -19.11 10.16 -27.20
N PHE A 602 -18.23 10.43 -28.13
CA PHE A 602 -17.32 9.48 -28.77
C PHE A 602 -16.22 10.29 -29.48
N ALA A 603 -15.00 9.77 -29.47
CA ALA A 603 -13.85 10.27 -30.22
C ALA A 603 -13.08 9.07 -30.80
N ASP A 604 -12.13 9.30 -31.70
CA ASP A 604 -11.45 8.21 -32.42
C ASP A 604 -10.32 7.54 -31.58
N GLU A 605 -9.95 8.10 -30.42
CA GLU A 605 -8.96 7.58 -29.47
C GLU A 605 -9.45 6.35 -28.69
N THR A 606 -8.53 5.65 -28.02
CA THR A 606 -8.85 4.56 -27.08
C THR A 606 -8.94 5.10 -25.66
N ASP A 607 -10.16 5.45 -25.23
CA ASP A 607 -10.51 5.96 -23.90
C ASP A 607 -10.18 4.96 -22.75
N PRO A 608 -9.77 5.42 -21.54
CA PRO A 608 -9.39 4.53 -20.42
C PRO A 608 -10.59 3.99 -19.63
N ASP A 609 -11.60 4.83 -19.36
CA ASP A 609 -12.78 4.50 -18.57
C ASP A 609 -14.08 4.86 -19.31
N MET A 610 -14.39 4.03 -20.31
CA MET A 610 -15.56 4.13 -21.18
C MET A 610 -16.93 4.20 -20.45
N MET A 611 -16.96 4.14 -19.12
CA MET A 611 -18.14 4.30 -18.28
C MET A 611 -18.57 5.77 -18.08
N ASP A 612 -17.67 6.74 -18.22
CA ASP A 612 -17.93 8.16 -17.92
C ASP A 612 -18.49 8.97 -19.12
N ASN A 613 -18.37 8.40 -20.32
CA ASN A 613 -18.71 8.96 -21.62
C ASN A 613 -20.24 9.18 -21.87
N GLN A 614 -21.08 8.90 -20.88
CA GLN A 614 -22.55 9.00 -20.94
C GLN A 614 -23.12 9.72 -19.71
N PHE A 615 -23.97 10.73 -19.95
CA PHE A 615 -24.67 11.48 -18.90
C PHE A 615 -26.17 11.60 -19.17
N ILE A 616 -26.99 11.70 -18.12
CA ILE A 616 -28.44 11.87 -18.21
C ILE A 616 -28.90 12.99 -17.28
N GLU A 617 -29.24 14.16 -17.85
CA GLU A 617 -29.72 15.33 -17.10
C GLU A 617 -31.27 15.35 -16.96
N THR A 618 -31.80 16.05 -15.95
CA THR A 618 -33.20 16.05 -15.50
C THR A 618 -33.75 17.46 -15.13
N THR A 619 -34.57 18.08 -15.98
CA THR A 619 -34.96 19.54 -15.96
C THR A 619 -36.23 19.98 -15.16
N THR A 620 -36.23 21.23 -14.60
CA THR A 620 -37.28 21.94 -13.77
C THR A 620 -37.65 23.43 -14.22
N VAL A 621 -38.19 24.47 -13.45
CA VAL A 621 -38.80 25.85 -13.85
C VAL A 621 -38.57 27.39 -13.22
N VAL A 622 -37.67 28.43 -13.60
CA VAL A 622 -37.42 29.97 -13.21
C VAL A 622 -36.34 31.02 -13.95
N PRO A 623 -35.35 31.95 -13.42
CA PRO A 623 -34.93 33.42 -13.89
C PRO A 623 -33.40 34.10 -13.84
N VAL A 624 -33.08 35.48 -14.03
CA VAL A 624 -31.67 36.24 -14.22
C VAL A 624 -31.44 37.85 -13.91
N VAL A 625 -30.20 38.53 -13.70
CA VAL A 625 -29.81 40.08 -13.53
C VAL A 625 -28.25 40.69 -13.63
N PRO A 626 -27.88 42.07 -13.70
CA PRO A 626 -26.48 42.79 -13.93
C PRO A 626 -26.01 44.26 -13.29
N ASP A 627 -24.74 44.88 -13.42
CA ASP A 627 -24.23 46.32 -12.97
C ASP A 627 -22.94 47.18 -13.58
N SER A 628 -22.04 48.02 -12.86
CA SER A 628 -21.24 49.34 -13.26
C SER A 628 -19.66 49.72 -12.91
N VAL A 629 -19.10 51.03 -12.85
CA VAL A 629 -17.58 51.56 -12.95
C VAL A 629 -17.02 53.00 -12.38
N ASP A 630 -15.66 53.31 -12.10
CA ASP A 630 -14.87 54.15 -10.99
C ASP A 630 -13.91 55.49 -11.13
N LEU A 631 -13.51 56.32 -10.05
CA LEU A 631 -12.35 57.40 -9.90
C LEU A 631 -11.95 58.14 -8.48
N GLU A 632 -10.66 58.39 -8.02
CA GLU A 632 -10.20 58.34 -6.55
C GLU A 632 -9.33 59.39 -5.69
N ILE A 633 -9.52 59.43 -4.34
CA ILE A 633 -8.60 59.85 -3.22
C ILE A 633 -8.54 58.79 -2.07
N THR A 634 -7.43 58.70 -1.32
CA THR A 634 -7.24 57.81 -0.15
C THR A 634 -6.70 58.54 1.11
N LYS A 635 -6.99 57.99 2.30
CA LYS A 635 -6.55 58.52 3.62
C LYS A 635 -6.42 57.38 4.64
N ILE A 636 -5.40 57.46 5.49
CA ILE A 636 -5.11 56.51 6.58
C ILE A 636 -4.70 57.24 7.85
N ASP A 637 -4.79 56.57 9.00
CA ASP A 637 -4.28 57.05 10.27
C ASP A 637 -3.52 55.97 11.06
N THR A 638 -2.64 56.41 11.96
CA THR A 638 -1.82 55.51 12.79
C THR A 638 -1.51 56.11 14.17
N PRO A 639 -1.51 55.30 15.26
CA PRO A 639 -2.06 53.94 15.34
C PRO A 639 -3.60 53.96 15.39
N ASP A 640 -4.27 53.09 14.65
CA ASP A 640 -5.72 52.85 14.73
C ASP A 640 -5.97 51.36 15.06
N PRO A 641 -6.83 51.01 16.05
CA PRO A 641 -7.45 51.90 17.04
C PRO A 641 -6.43 52.51 18.02
N VAL A 642 -6.73 53.71 18.52
CA VAL A 642 -5.96 54.38 19.57
C VAL A 642 -6.67 54.30 20.92
N ILE A 643 -6.01 53.68 21.91
CA ILE A 643 -6.54 53.59 23.29
C ILE A 643 -6.59 54.99 23.90
N SER A 644 -7.77 55.39 24.36
CA SER A 644 -8.00 56.76 24.86
C SER A 644 -7.18 57.08 26.12
N GLY A 645 -6.53 58.25 26.11
CA GLY A 645 -5.52 58.61 27.12
C GLY A 645 -4.14 57.96 26.92
N GLY A 646 -3.93 57.26 25.80
CA GLY A 646 -2.65 56.69 25.36
C GLY A 646 -1.77 57.66 24.55
N PRO A 647 -1.06 57.19 23.50
CA PRO A 647 -0.21 58.01 22.65
C PRO A 647 -0.98 58.84 21.60
N THR A 648 -0.25 59.70 20.87
CA THR A 648 -0.77 60.58 19.80
C THR A 648 -1.01 59.85 18.47
N LEU A 649 -1.88 60.41 17.63
CA LEU A 649 -2.30 59.88 16.33
C LEU A 649 -1.78 60.75 15.17
N THR A 650 -1.54 60.15 13.99
CA THR A 650 -1.16 60.85 12.75
C THR A 650 -2.00 60.37 11.56
N TYR A 651 -2.50 61.31 10.74
CA TYR A 651 -3.16 61.08 9.46
C TYR A 651 -2.17 61.28 8.30
N ASP A 652 -2.24 60.39 7.30
CA ASP A 652 -1.59 60.55 5.98
C ASP A 652 -2.63 60.38 4.86
N ILE A 653 -2.60 61.27 3.88
CA ILE A 653 -3.59 61.40 2.79
C ILE A 653 -2.86 61.33 1.45
N THR A 654 -3.38 60.55 0.49
CA THR A 654 -2.82 60.38 -0.86
C THR A 654 -3.90 60.48 -1.94
N VAL A 655 -3.70 61.34 -2.93
CA VAL A 655 -4.61 61.49 -4.08
C VAL A 655 -4.07 60.75 -5.31
N THR A 656 -4.94 60.16 -6.13
CA THR A 656 -4.61 59.43 -7.38
C THR A 656 -5.55 59.90 -8.52
N ASN A 657 -5.41 59.37 -9.74
CA ASN A 657 -6.36 59.59 -10.84
C ASN A 657 -6.49 58.32 -11.71
N ASN A 658 -7.62 57.62 -11.58
CA ASN A 658 -7.80 56.23 -12.03
C ASN A 658 -8.63 56.07 -13.33
N GLY A 659 -9.48 57.04 -13.66
CA GLY A 659 -10.38 56.94 -14.80
C GLY A 659 -9.63 56.93 -16.15
N PRO A 660 -10.28 56.52 -17.26
CA PRO A 660 -9.65 56.45 -18.58
C PRO A 660 -9.24 57.80 -19.20
N ASP A 661 -9.44 58.91 -18.49
CA ASP A 661 -9.16 60.29 -18.88
C ASP A 661 -8.47 61.07 -17.73
N ALA A 662 -7.83 62.22 -18.04
CA ALA A 662 -6.98 62.96 -17.08
C ALA A 662 -7.71 64.12 -16.36
N ALA A 663 -7.45 64.28 -15.05
CA ALA A 663 -8.06 65.30 -14.19
C ALA A 663 -7.28 66.63 -14.10
N THR A 664 -7.95 67.72 -13.70
CA THR A 664 -7.36 69.07 -13.59
C THR A 664 -7.84 69.85 -12.36
N GLY A 665 -7.04 70.81 -11.86
CA GLY A 665 -7.46 71.75 -10.80
C GLY A 665 -7.55 71.21 -9.36
N VAL A 666 -6.89 70.09 -9.10
CA VAL A 666 -6.94 69.28 -7.88
C VAL A 666 -6.61 70.08 -6.61
N THR A 667 -7.56 70.06 -5.68
CA THR A 667 -7.47 70.66 -4.34
C THR A 667 -7.93 69.64 -3.30
N VAL A 668 -7.22 69.55 -2.17
CA VAL A 668 -7.62 68.72 -1.02
C VAL A 668 -8.12 69.61 0.11
N THR A 669 -9.30 69.29 0.64
CA THR A 669 -9.89 69.92 1.83
C THR A 669 -10.20 68.87 2.88
N ASP A 670 -9.73 69.09 4.10
CA ASP A 670 -9.84 68.16 5.22
C ASP A 670 -10.35 68.91 6.46
N THR A 671 -11.28 68.33 7.23
CA THR A 671 -11.87 69.00 8.39
C THR A 671 -11.95 68.05 9.58
N VAL A 672 -10.98 68.18 10.48
CA VAL A 672 -10.73 67.24 11.58
C VAL A 672 -11.80 67.36 12.68
N PRO A 673 -12.28 66.24 13.26
CA PRO A 673 -13.15 66.22 14.43
C PRO A 673 -12.61 67.05 15.62
N VAL A 674 -13.50 67.63 16.43
CA VAL A 674 -13.11 68.56 17.51
C VAL A 674 -12.51 67.83 18.72
N GLU A 675 -12.84 66.55 18.86
CA GLU A 675 -12.33 65.59 19.83
C GLU A 675 -10.91 65.11 19.51
N LEU A 676 -10.40 65.44 18.31
CA LEU A 676 -9.06 65.15 17.81
C LEU A 676 -8.31 66.47 17.49
N PRO A 677 -7.95 67.28 18.51
CA PRO A 677 -7.30 68.58 18.30
C PRO A 677 -5.99 68.47 17.49
N ILE A 678 -5.87 69.33 16.47
CA ILE A 678 -4.73 69.37 15.54
C ILE A 678 -3.50 70.00 16.20
N ASP A 679 -2.38 69.28 16.13
CA ASP A 679 -1.06 69.72 16.59
C ASP A 679 -0.18 70.31 15.45
N ASP A 680 -0.19 69.72 14.24
CA ASP A 680 0.53 70.23 13.04
C ASP A 680 -0.03 69.67 11.70
N ALA A 681 0.32 70.27 10.55
CA ALA A 681 -0.05 69.79 9.21
C ALA A 681 0.92 70.23 8.07
N THR A 682 1.29 69.31 7.16
CA THR A 682 2.22 69.56 6.04
C THR A 682 1.86 68.78 4.75
N SER A 683 2.54 69.03 3.63
CA SER A 683 2.34 68.32 2.36
C SER A 683 3.62 68.27 1.50
N THR A 684 3.72 67.25 0.64
CA THR A 684 4.85 67.03 -0.28
C THR A 684 4.81 67.90 -1.55
N VAL A 685 3.63 68.37 -1.98
CA VAL A 685 3.46 69.20 -3.18
C VAL A 685 2.49 70.35 -2.90
N GLY A 686 2.91 71.58 -3.17
CA GLY A 686 2.12 72.78 -2.89
C GLY A 686 2.34 73.31 -1.47
N SER A 687 1.26 73.64 -0.76
CA SER A 687 1.31 74.14 0.62
C SER A 687 -0.05 74.01 1.31
N CYS A 688 -0.04 73.71 2.61
CA CYS A 688 -1.23 73.63 3.45
C CYS A 688 -1.42 74.87 4.34
N ILE A 689 -2.67 75.13 4.74
CA ILE A 689 -3.03 76.14 5.74
C ILE A 689 -4.02 75.53 6.74
N ILE A 690 -3.74 75.65 8.03
CA ILE A 690 -4.65 75.30 9.14
C ILE A 690 -5.49 76.52 9.51
N ASN A 691 -6.80 76.38 9.63
CA ASN A 691 -7.72 77.44 10.03
C ASN A 691 -8.81 76.90 10.97
N GLY A 692 -8.50 76.84 12.26
CA GLY A 692 -9.33 76.13 13.24
C GLY A 692 -9.16 74.62 13.07
N LEU A 693 -10.25 73.91 12.78
CA LEU A 693 -10.26 72.46 12.54
C LEU A 693 -10.07 72.07 11.07
N GLN A 694 -10.08 73.05 10.15
CA GLN A 694 -9.95 72.79 8.71
C GLN A 694 -8.51 72.95 8.24
N VAL A 695 -8.03 71.98 7.48
CA VAL A 695 -6.79 72.02 6.70
C VAL A 695 -7.17 72.11 5.21
N THR A 696 -6.45 72.93 4.45
CA THR A 696 -6.63 73.04 3.00
C THR A 696 -5.28 73.04 2.33
N CYS A 697 -5.08 72.15 1.36
CA CYS A 697 -3.82 71.97 0.63
C CYS A 697 -4.10 72.04 -0.89
N THR A 698 -3.49 73.01 -1.56
CA THR A 698 -3.67 73.22 -3.01
C THR A 698 -2.59 72.46 -3.78
N ILE A 699 -2.97 71.42 -4.52
CA ILE A 699 -2.03 70.49 -5.17
C ILE A 699 -1.67 70.96 -6.59
N GLY A 700 -2.66 71.16 -7.46
CA GLY A 700 -2.45 71.61 -8.85
C GLY A 700 -3.08 70.68 -9.88
N ASP A 701 -2.35 70.35 -10.95
CA ASP A 701 -2.81 69.40 -11.98
C ASP A 701 -2.21 68.01 -11.73
N LEU A 702 -3.00 66.95 -11.95
CA LEU A 702 -2.62 65.56 -11.67
C LEU A 702 -2.87 64.69 -12.91
N ALA A 703 -1.83 64.00 -13.38
CA ALA A 703 -1.95 63.09 -14.51
C ALA A 703 -2.62 61.76 -14.09
N VAL A 704 -3.09 60.98 -15.07
CA VAL A 704 -3.43 59.55 -14.87
C VAL A 704 -2.26 58.85 -14.18
N ASP A 705 -2.56 57.98 -13.21
CA ASP A 705 -1.62 57.24 -12.37
C ASP A 705 -0.66 58.08 -11.48
N ALA A 706 -0.79 59.41 -11.42
CA ALA A 706 0.08 60.28 -10.62
C ALA A 706 -0.48 60.56 -9.22
N THR A 707 0.39 60.81 -8.23
CA THR A 707 0.00 61.02 -6.83
C THR A 707 0.67 62.20 -6.12
N ALA A 708 0.05 62.67 -5.02
CA ALA A 708 0.56 63.69 -4.10
C ALA A 708 0.05 63.43 -2.67
N THR A 709 0.79 63.88 -1.63
CA THR A 709 0.48 63.53 -0.22
C THR A 709 0.43 64.71 0.77
N VAL A 710 -0.34 64.52 1.85
CA VAL A 710 -0.58 65.47 2.96
C VAL A 710 -0.55 64.72 4.30
N THR A 711 0.02 65.30 5.35
CA THR A 711 0.17 64.70 6.70
C THR A 711 -0.37 65.65 7.78
N ILE A 712 -1.14 65.15 8.76
CA ILE A 712 -1.74 65.92 9.87
C ILE A 712 -1.57 65.15 11.20
N ILE A 713 -1.24 65.82 12.32
CA ILE A 713 -1.00 65.18 13.63
C ILE A 713 -2.06 65.65 14.66
N VAL A 714 -2.57 64.74 15.51
CA VAL A 714 -3.61 65.01 16.51
C VAL A 714 -3.43 64.25 17.85
N SER A 715 -4.13 64.70 18.90
CA SER A 715 -4.05 64.13 20.26
C SER A 715 -5.44 63.78 20.84
N PRO A 716 -5.84 62.50 20.97
CA PRO A 716 -7.21 62.10 21.36
C PRO A 716 -7.65 62.40 22.81
N GLU A 717 -8.91 62.79 23.00
CA GLU A 717 -9.53 62.93 24.34
C GLU A 717 -10.10 61.59 24.92
N PRO A 718 -10.32 61.47 26.24
CA PRO A 718 -10.81 60.23 26.88
C PRO A 718 -12.28 59.87 26.53
N VAL A 719 -12.53 58.62 26.15
CA VAL A 719 -13.87 58.10 25.81
C VAL A 719 -14.42 57.14 26.87
N GLN A 720 -15.67 56.68 26.72
CA GLN A 720 -16.34 55.76 27.65
C GLN A 720 -16.91 54.49 26.96
N ALA A 721 -16.78 54.41 25.65
CA ALA A 721 -17.06 53.28 24.76
C ALA A 721 -16.20 53.48 23.50
N SER A 722 -16.04 52.49 22.62
CA SER A 722 -15.39 52.75 21.33
C SER A 722 -16.14 53.87 20.62
N THR A 723 -15.41 54.91 20.24
CA THR A 723 -15.97 56.13 19.66
C THR A 723 -15.19 56.46 18.40
N ASP A 724 -15.94 56.51 17.31
CA ASP A 724 -15.40 56.52 15.97
C ASP A 724 -15.50 57.94 15.41
N PHE A 725 -14.37 58.47 14.93
CA PHE A 725 -14.23 59.86 14.51
C PHE A 725 -13.91 59.93 13.01
N ASP A 726 -14.97 60.02 12.22
CA ASP A 726 -14.90 60.23 10.76
C ASP A 726 -14.14 61.52 10.42
N ASN A 727 -12.99 61.37 9.78
CA ASN A 727 -12.15 62.47 9.35
C ASN A 727 -12.08 62.50 7.82
N THR A 728 -12.98 63.24 7.16
CA THR A 728 -13.08 63.29 5.69
C THR A 728 -12.10 64.26 5.05
N ALA A 729 -11.30 63.75 4.12
CA ALA A 729 -10.59 64.55 3.12
C ALA A 729 -11.28 64.40 1.75
N ASP A 730 -11.75 65.52 1.20
CA ASP A 730 -12.33 65.59 -0.14
C ASP A 730 -11.26 65.97 -1.18
N VAL A 731 -11.35 65.40 -2.39
CA VAL A 731 -10.71 65.90 -3.61
C VAL A 731 -11.77 66.37 -4.62
N THR A 732 -11.41 67.30 -5.50
CA THR A 732 -12.26 67.69 -6.63
C THR A 732 -11.45 67.95 -7.91
N GLY A 733 -11.97 67.46 -9.05
CA GLY A 733 -11.55 67.82 -10.41
C GLY A 733 -12.59 68.71 -11.13
N ASN A 734 -12.53 68.80 -12.46
CA ASN A 734 -13.48 69.57 -13.29
C ASN A 734 -14.42 68.71 -14.15
N GLU A 735 -14.21 67.40 -14.14
CA GLU A 735 -14.80 66.42 -15.05
C GLU A 735 -16.05 65.72 -14.44
N ALA A 736 -16.82 64.99 -15.25
CA ALA A 736 -18.11 64.42 -14.85
C ALA A 736 -18.00 62.94 -14.48
N ASP A 737 -17.74 62.67 -13.21
CA ASP A 737 -17.46 61.36 -12.66
C ASP A 737 -18.72 60.54 -12.28
N PRO A 738 -18.93 59.33 -12.83
CA PRO A 738 -20.04 58.44 -12.47
C PRO A 738 -19.86 57.67 -11.14
N ILE A 739 -18.62 57.49 -10.62
CA ILE A 739 -18.36 57.13 -9.22
C ILE A 739 -17.62 58.31 -8.58
N ALA A 740 -18.28 59.46 -8.58
CA ALA A 740 -17.91 60.58 -7.71
C ALA A 740 -17.88 60.23 -6.19
N GLY A 741 -18.18 58.98 -5.82
CA GLY A 741 -18.09 58.45 -4.46
C GLY A 741 -16.66 58.24 -3.96
N ASN A 742 -15.66 57.92 -4.81
CA ASN A 742 -14.26 57.82 -4.37
C ASN A 742 -13.47 59.13 -4.49
N ASN A 743 -14.11 60.26 -4.83
CA ASN A 743 -13.54 61.61 -4.67
C ASN A 743 -13.55 62.11 -3.19
N SER A 744 -14.00 61.29 -2.24
CA SER A 744 -14.03 61.61 -0.81
C SER A 744 -13.46 60.45 -0.01
N SER A 745 -12.37 60.68 0.72
CA SER A 745 -11.78 59.67 1.62
C SER A 745 -12.01 60.07 3.07
N THR A 746 -13.01 59.44 3.68
CA THR A 746 -13.16 59.39 5.13
C THR A 746 -12.32 58.23 5.63
N VAL A 747 -11.37 58.52 6.52
CA VAL A 747 -10.86 57.51 7.45
C VAL A 747 -11.62 57.67 8.76
N THR A 748 -11.97 56.56 9.39
CA THR A 748 -12.75 56.51 10.63
C THR A 748 -11.80 56.16 11.77
N THR A 749 -11.32 57.16 12.49
CA THR A 749 -10.40 56.95 13.63
C THR A 749 -11.15 56.32 14.79
N THR A 750 -10.74 55.13 15.19
CA THR A 750 -11.34 54.35 16.27
C THR A 750 -10.65 54.64 17.60
N VAL A 751 -11.35 55.28 18.54
CA VAL A 751 -10.81 55.61 19.87
C VAL A 751 -11.42 54.68 20.93
N THR A 752 -10.61 53.85 21.59
CA THR A 752 -11.10 52.74 22.44
C THR A 752 -10.99 52.95 23.96
N PRO A 753 -11.86 52.29 24.75
CA PRO A 753 -11.71 52.06 26.19
C PRO A 753 -10.77 50.85 26.47
N PRO A 754 -10.41 50.56 27.74
CA PRO A 754 -9.63 49.35 28.09
C PRO A 754 -10.46 48.06 28.14
N GLU A 755 -9.84 46.94 27.75
CA GLU A 755 -10.48 45.64 27.46
C GLU A 755 -9.69 44.43 28.00
N SER A 756 -10.35 43.30 28.28
CA SER A 756 -9.73 42.05 28.78
C SER A 756 -10.46 40.78 28.30
N ASP A 757 -9.76 39.71 27.98
CA ASP A 757 -10.25 38.45 27.39
C ASP A 757 -10.26 37.32 28.44
N MET A 758 -11.39 36.63 28.63
CA MET A 758 -11.58 35.60 29.67
C MET A 758 -11.95 34.21 29.13
N MET A 759 -10.96 33.51 28.57
CA MET A 759 -11.11 32.12 28.07
C MET A 759 -11.44 31.08 29.15
N VAL A 760 -12.26 30.08 28.79
CA VAL A 760 -12.49 28.84 29.56
C VAL A 760 -12.26 27.58 28.69
N THR A 761 -11.96 26.45 29.31
CA THR A 761 -11.84 25.13 28.64
C THR A 761 -12.37 24.02 29.54
N VAL A 762 -13.04 23.01 28.99
CA VAL A 762 -13.64 21.85 29.67
C VAL A 762 -13.12 20.55 29.01
N VAL A 763 -12.69 19.57 29.81
CA VAL A 763 -12.24 18.25 29.31
C VAL A 763 -12.76 17.13 30.22
N ALA A 764 -13.39 16.11 29.63
CA ALA A 764 -13.95 14.94 30.30
C ALA A 764 -13.03 13.72 30.25
N THR A 765 -13.15 12.83 31.23
CA THR A 765 -12.46 11.53 31.27
C THR A 765 -13.28 10.50 32.06
N PRO A 766 -13.58 9.31 31.50
CA PRO A 766 -13.37 8.90 30.10
C PRO A 766 -14.34 9.61 29.14
N THR A 767 -14.01 9.65 27.84
CA THR A 767 -14.79 10.33 26.79
C THR A 767 -16.01 9.53 26.30
N SER A 768 -15.99 8.20 26.45
CA SER A 768 -17.09 7.29 26.11
C SER A 768 -17.44 6.38 27.29
N PRO A 769 -18.04 6.93 28.37
CA PRO A 769 -18.37 6.18 29.59
C PRO A 769 -19.46 5.14 29.35
N SER A 770 -19.38 4.04 30.10
CA SER A 770 -20.45 3.05 30.20
C SER A 770 -21.65 3.61 30.98
N ILE A 771 -22.84 3.03 30.77
CA ILE A 771 -23.98 3.17 31.69
C ILE A 771 -23.52 2.96 33.16
N GLY A 772 -23.80 3.93 34.02
CA GLY A 772 -23.42 3.94 35.44
C GLY A 772 -21.93 4.18 35.77
N GLU A 773 -21.07 4.49 34.80
CA GLU A 773 -19.63 4.74 35.02
C GLU A 773 -19.34 6.13 35.64
N THR A 774 -18.18 6.33 36.26
CA THR A 774 -17.79 7.63 36.83
C THR A 774 -17.02 8.49 35.83
N VAL A 775 -17.53 9.68 35.53
CA VAL A 775 -16.92 10.69 34.65
C VAL A 775 -16.34 11.82 35.49
N THR A 776 -15.12 12.25 35.18
CA THR A 776 -14.51 13.47 35.73
C THR A 776 -14.39 14.51 34.63
N TYR A 777 -14.78 15.75 34.92
CA TYR A 777 -14.58 16.92 34.07
C TYR A 777 -13.58 17.85 34.77
N ASP A 778 -12.49 18.18 34.09
CA ASP A 778 -11.52 19.20 34.50
C ASP A 778 -11.75 20.46 33.67
N ILE A 779 -11.78 21.61 34.33
CA ILE A 779 -12.16 22.92 33.77
C ILE A 779 -11.05 23.92 34.08
N THR A 780 -10.64 24.72 33.10
CA THR A 780 -9.58 25.74 33.23
C THR A 780 -10.11 27.11 32.81
N ILE A 781 -9.69 28.18 33.49
CA ILE A 781 -9.99 29.58 33.18
C ILE A 781 -8.66 30.32 32.97
N MET A 782 -8.61 31.26 32.03
CA MET A 782 -7.48 32.16 31.78
C MET A 782 -7.97 33.61 31.56
N ASN A 783 -7.18 34.61 31.97
CA ASN A 783 -7.28 35.97 31.43
C ASN A 783 -6.13 36.17 30.42
N ASP A 784 -6.43 36.25 29.12
CA ASP A 784 -5.43 36.45 28.05
C ASP A 784 -5.36 37.91 27.56
N GLY A 785 -6.21 38.79 28.11
CA GLY A 785 -6.37 40.15 27.61
C GLY A 785 -5.29 41.15 28.05
N PRO A 786 -5.21 42.31 27.39
CA PRO A 786 -4.21 43.34 27.69
C PRO A 786 -4.48 44.11 29.00
N SER A 787 -5.65 43.93 29.64
CA SER A 787 -6.02 44.56 30.91
C SER A 787 -6.37 43.54 31.99
N ASP A 788 -6.22 43.93 33.26
CA ASP A 788 -6.68 43.13 34.41
C ASP A 788 -8.22 43.09 34.49
N ASN A 789 -8.79 41.94 34.86
CA ASN A 789 -10.23 41.77 35.04
C ASN A 789 -10.57 41.52 36.52
N LEU A 790 -11.47 42.32 37.10
CA LEU A 790 -11.77 42.30 38.54
C LEU A 790 -13.05 41.54 38.85
N GLY A 791 -13.11 40.88 40.01
CA GLY A 791 -14.32 40.25 40.53
C GLY A 791 -14.91 39.13 39.66
N VAL A 792 -14.07 38.26 39.08
CA VAL A 792 -14.48 37.18 38.17
C VAL A 792 -15.35 36.13 38.88
N GLU A 793 -16.44 35.73 38.24
CA GLU A 793 -17.37 34.68 38.66
C GLU A 793 -17.61 33.68 37.51
N MET A 794 -17.97 32.45 37.83
CA MET A 794 -18.21 31.34 36.88
C MET A 794 -19.51 30.60 37.20
N SER A 795 -20.21 30.13 36.17
CA SER A 795 -21.38 29.25 36.25
C SER A 795 -21.09 27.95 35.49
N ILE A 796 -21.22 26.80 36.13
CA ILE A 796 -21.06 25.46 35.53
C ILE A 796 -22.42 24.79 35.43
N THR A 797 -22.89 24.53 34.21
CA THR A 797 -24.13 23.80 33.93
C THR A 797 -23.86 22.31 33.93
N LEU A 798 -24.65 21.57 34.71
CA LEU A 798 -24.44 20.15 34.97
C LEU A 798 -25.18 19.25 33.95
N PRO A 799 -24.59 18.10 33.53
CA PRO A 799 -25.25 17.14 32.65
C PRO A 799 -26.61 16.68 33.19
N ALA A 800 -27.69 16.89 32.41
CA ALA A 800 -29.07 16.70 32.86
C ALA A 800 -29.45 15.26 33.25
N MET A 801 -28.72 14.26 32.75
CA MET A 801 -28.95 12.83 32.98
C MET A 801 -27.94 12.18 33.95
N GLY A 802 -26.88 12.90 34.34
CA GLY A 802 -25.83 12.36 35.22
C GLY A 802 -26.09 12.64 36.70
N THR A 803 -25.58 11.77 37.59
CA THR A 803 -25.62 12.01 39.04
C THR A 803 -24.34 12.71 39.51
N PHE A 804 -24.45 13.97 39.95
CA PHE A 804 -23.33 14.71 40.55
C PHE A 804 -22.80 14.01 41.82
N GLN A 805 -21.48 13.88 41.94
CA GLN A 805 -20.81 13.37 43.14
C GLN A 805 -20.13 14.48 43.97
N ARG A 806 -19.25 15.28 43.34
CA ARG A 806 -18.45 16.33 44.01
C ARG A 806 -17.86 17.35 43.03
N SER A 807 -17.39 18.48 43.56
CA SER A 807 -16.54 19.44 42.85
C SER A 807 -15.44 20.01 43.77
N SER A 808 -14.40 20.62 43.18
CA SER A 808 -13.31 21.31 43.87
C SER A 808 -12.65 22.35 42.97
N ILE A 809 -12.16 23.46 43.54
CA ILE A 809 -11.58 24.60 42.81
C ILE A 809 -10.23 25.03 43.42
N SER A 810 -9.30 25.52 42.60
CA SER A 810 -7.95 25.93 43.04
C SER A 810 -7.85 27.37 43.58
N GLN A 811 -8.65 28.32 43.07
CA GLN A 811 -8.80 29.67 43.60
C GLN A 811 -10.28 30.03 43.80
N GLY A 812 -10.62 30.71 44.90
CA GLY A 812 -11.99 31.14 45.16
C GLY A 812 -12.84 30.06 45.84
N LYS A 813 -14.16 30.05 45.59
CA LYS A 813 -15.11 29.09 46.18
C LYS A 813 -16.33 28.84 45.28
N CYS A 814 -16.79 27.60 45.23
CA CYS A 814 -18.03 27.21 44.56
C CYS A 814 -19.19 26.95 45.53
N SER A 815 -20.42 27.07 45.02
CA SER A 815 -21.67 26.70 45.69
C SER A 815 -21.86 25.17 45.70
N ALA A 816 -22.91 24.70 46.38
CA ALA A 816 -23.39 23.33 46.21
C ALA A 816 -24.49 23.36 45.12
N PRO A 817 -24.62 22.31 44.27
CA PRO A 817 -25.54 22.35 43.13
C PRO A 817 -26.96 22.76 43.46
N SER A 818 -27.50 23.70 42.69
CA SER A 818 -28.92 24.10 42.72
C SER A 818 -29.46 24.25 41.30
N ASP A 819 -30.65 23.71 41.06
CA ASP A 819 -31.37 23.75 39.78
C ASP A 819 -30.54 23.38 38.52
N GLY A 820 -29.51 22.53 38.71
CA GLY A 820 -28.63 22.05 37.63
C GLY A 820 -27.36 22.88 37.41
N VAL A 821 -27.04 23.83 38.30
CA VAL A 821 -25.89 24.74 38.17
C VAL A 821 -25.00 24.72 39.43
N ILE A 822 -23.70 24.96 39.24
CA ILE A 822 -22.73 25.31 40.31
C ILE A 822 -22.14 26.69 39.99
N ASP A 823 -22.24 27.62 40.93
CA ASP A 823 -21.68 28.98 40.84
C ASP A 823 -20.34 29.03 41.58
N CYS A 824 -19.31 29.61 40.97
CA CYS A 824 -17.96 29.73 41.53
C CYS A 824 -17.51 31.20 41.52
N VAL A 825 -17.22 31.76 42.70
CA VAL A 825 -16.62 33.10 42.82
C VAL A 825 -15.10 32.95 42.84
N ILE A 826 -14.44 33.47 41.81
CA ILE A 826 -12.98 33.31 41.56
C ILE A 826 -12.20 34.51 42.12
N GLY A 827 -12.72 35.73 41.95
CA GLY A 827 -12.07 36.97 42.36
C GLY A 827 -11.27 37.65 41.24
N ASP A 828 -10.34 38.53 41.59
CA ASP A 828 -9.58 39.31 40.60
C ASP A 828 -8.59 38.42 39.82
N MET A 829 -8.54 38.58 38.50
CA MET A 829 -7.63 37.87 37.59
C MET A 829 -6.80 38.88 36.77
N LEU A 830 -5.50 38.92 37.06
CA LEU A 830 -4.54 39.73 36.32
C LEU A 830 -4.36 39.21 34.90
N SER A 831 -3.93 40.06 33.98
CA SER A 831 -3.51 39.65 32.64
C SER A 831 -2.48 38.49 32.71
N GLY A 832 -2.73 37.41 31.98
CA GLY A 832 -1.91 36.19 31.94
C GLY A 832 -2.09 35.22 33.13
N SER A 833 -3.18 35.30 33.92
CA SER A 833 -3.42 34.43 35.08
C SER A 833 -4.45 33.32 34.82
N THR A 834 -4.31 32.17 35.51
CA THR A 834 -5.14 30.97 35.32
C THR A 834 -5.68 30.34 36.61
N VAL A 835 -6.84 29.69 36.51
CA VAL A 835 -7.56 29.00 37.61
C VAL A 835 -8.16 27.68 37.11
N THR A 836 -8.41 26.70 37.99
CA THR A 836 -8.92 25.37 37.64
C THR A 836 -10.02 24.86 38.58
N VAL A 837 -10.98 24.11 38.02
CA VAL A 837 -12.08 23.41 38.72
C VAL A 837 -12.11 21.94 38.27
N GLN A 838 -12.42 21.02 39.18
CA GLN A 838 -12.73 19.61 38.86
C GLN A 838 -14.15 19.29 39.32
N VAL A 839 -14.90 18.54 38.51
CA VAL A 839 -16.29 18.12 38.77
C VAL A 839 -16.44 16.62 38.46
N VAL A 840 -17.09 15.85 39.34
CA VAL A 840 -17.21 14.38 39.20
C VAL A 840 -18.67 13.95 39.17
N PHE A 841 -19.00 13.05 38.24
CA PHE A 841 -20.33 12.52 37.95
C PHE A 841 -20.37 11.00 37.89
N THR A 842 -21.54 10.43 38.09
CA THR A 842 -21.91 9.09 37.59
C THR A 842 -22.78 9.23 36.36
N ALA A 843 -22.55 8.42 35.32
CA ALA A 843 -23.36 8.35 34.13
C ALA A 843 -24.79 7.82 34.41
N PRO A 844 -25.78 8.15 33.57
CA PRO A 844 -27.15 7.60 33.64
C PRO A 844 -27.21 6.07 33.54
N ASP A 845 -28.37 5.54 33.94
CA ASP A 845 -28.77 4.13 33.82
C ASP A 845 -29.25 3.75 32.38
N GLU A 846 -29.20 4.68 31.43
CA GLU A 846 -29.60 4.54 30.02
C GLU A 846 -28.60 5.28 29.10
N ALA A 847 -28.52 4.92 27.81
CA ALA A 847 -27.65 5.62 26.85
C ALA A 847 -28.11 7.08 26.60
N ALA A 848 -27.18 8.02 26.76
CA ALA A 848 -27.45 9.46 26.64
C ALA A 848 -26.17 10.25 26.35
N SER A 849 -26.31 11.46 25.78
CA SER A 849 -25.22 12.43 25.80
C SER A 849 -25.19 13.16 27.15
N MET A 850 -24.01 13.25 27.77
CA MET A 850 -23.74 14.08 28.93
C MET A 850 -22.86 15.26 28.51
N VAL A 851 -23.49 16.43 28.38
CA VAL A 851 -22.79 17.70 28.14
C VAL A 851 -22.61 18.43 29.47
N MET A 852 -21.38 18.83 29.81
CA MET A 852 -21.11 19.81 30.85
C MET A 852 -20.63 21.09 30.18
N SER A 853 -21.17 22.24 30.57
CA SER A 853 -20.69 23.54 30.09
C SER A 853 -20.27 24.44 31.24
N ALA A 854 -19.26 25.27 30.99
CA ALA A 854 -18.80 26.28 31.91
C ALA A 854 -18.88 27.66 31.23
N ALA A 855 -19.25 28.68 32.00
CA ALA A 855 -19.31 30.07 31.57
C ALA A 855 -18.61 30.97 32.59
N VAL A 856 -17.81 31.94 32.14
CA VAL A 856 -17.09 32.89 33.01
C VAL A 856 -17.46 34.35 32.70
N LEU A 857 -17.55 35.18 33.74
CA LEU A 857 -17.94 36.59 33.68
C LEU A 857 -16.99 37.45 34.52
N GLY A 858 -16.67 38.65 34.03
CA GLY A 858 -15.84 39.65 34.70
C GLY A 858 -16.48 41.04 34.75
N SER A 859 -15.68 42.06 35.06
CA SER A 859 -16.13 43.46 35.19
C SER A 859 -15.59 44.43 34.14
N ALA A 860 -14.55 44.05 33.42
CA ALA A 860 -14.10 44.75 32.20
C ALA A 860 -14.87 44.27 30.96
N VAL A 861 -14.79 45.03 29.86
CA VAL A 861 -15.38 44.63 28.58
C VAL A 861 -14.52 43.54 27.96
N ASP A 862 -15.17 42.50 27.45
CA ASP A 862 -14.53 41.33 26.85
C ASP A 862 -14.78 41.30 25.33
N PRO A 863 -13.75 41.54 24.48
CA PRO A 863 -13.88 41.47 23.02
C PRO A 863 -14.06 40.04 22.50
N ALA A 864 -13.62 39.04 23.26
CA ALA A 864 -13.53 37.64 22.85
C ALA A 864 -14.67 36.77 23.41
N ALA A 865 -15.69 37.41 24.00
CA ALA A 865 -16.87 36.92 24.74
C ALA A 865 -17.47 35.52 24.44
N GLY A 866 -17.17 34.91 23.30
CA GLY A 866 -17.50 33.52 22.97
C GLY A 866 -16.52 32.48 23.54
N ASN A 867 -15.26 32.82 23.79
CA ASN A 867 -14.29 31.91 24.44
C ASN A 867 -14.54 31.78 25.96
N ASN A 868 -15.36 32.67 26.52
CA ASN A 868 -15.86 32.67 27.90
C ASN A 868 -16.83 31.52 28.19
N THR A 869 -17.21 30.74 27.18
CA THR A 869 -18.02 29.54 27.31
C THR A 869 -17.39 28.37 26.59
N ASP A 870 -17.29 27.22 27.26
CA ASP A 870 -16.88 25.96 26.65
C ASP A 870 -17.70 24.79 27.21
N SER A 871 -17.76 23.68 26.47
CA SER A 871 -18.50 22.48 26.86
C SER A 871 -17.96 21.20 26.25
N ASP A 872 -17.73 20.19 27.08
CA ASP A 872 -17.41 18.83 26.63
C ASP A 872 -18.64 17.91 26.73
N ALA A 873 -18.76 16.99 25.77
CA ALA A 873 -19.93 16.17 25.48
C ALA A 873 -19.56 14.69 25.35
N VAL A 874 -19.67 13.94 26.44
CA VAL A 874 -19.41 12.48 26.44
C VAL A 874 -20.66 11.71 26.04
N SER A 875 -20.48 10.65 25.26
CA SER A 875 -21.57 9.75 24.85
C SER A 875 -21.59 8.51 25.73
N VAL A 876 -22.66 8.35 26.51
CA VAL A 876 -22.86 7.19 27.40
C VAL A 876 -23.33 6.00 26.57
N ILE A 877 -22.52 4.95 26.51
CA ILE A 877 -22.77 3.79 25.64
C ILE A 877 -23.43 2.63 26.41
N GLU A 878 -24.44 2.02 25.78
CA GLU A 878 -25.14 0.83 26.30
C GLU A 878 -24.35 -0.46 26.02
N ALA A 879 -23.74 -0.56 24.82
CA ALA A 879 -22.99 -1.73 24.38
C ALA A 879 -21.83 -1.35 23.44
N VAL A 880 -20.88 -2.27 23.32
CA VAL A 880 -19.76 -2.24 22.37
C VAL A 880 -19.78 -3.53 21.56
N ASP A 881 -19.55 -3.42 20.25
CA ASP A 881 -19.35 -4.56 19.36
C ASP A 881 -17.90 -5.06 19.46
N LEU A 882 -17.74 -6.31 19.87
CA LEU A 882 -16.45 -6.94 20.14
C LEU A 882 -16.29 -8.18 19.27
N ILE A 883 -15.06 -8.44 18.83
CA ILE A 883 -14.67 -9.76 18.31
C ILE A 883 -13.85 -10.45 19.39
N ILE A 884 -14.30 -11.62 19.84
CA ILE A 884 -13.64 -12.43 20.86
C ILE A 884 -13.12 -13.72 20.22
N ARG A 885 -11.87 -14.07 20.52
CA ARG A 885 -11.19 -15.31 20.09
C ARG A 885 -10.73 -16.10 21.31
N GLY A 886 -11.11 -17.37 21.38
CA GLY A 886 -10.53 -18.37 22.28
C GLY A 886 -9.56 -19.27 21.54
N THR A 887 -8.54 -19.78 22.21
CA THR A 887 -7.56 -20.72 21.65
C THR A 887 -7.05 -21.65 22.75
N SER A 888 -7.27 -22.96 22.57
CA SER A 888 -6.71 -24.02 23.41
C SER A 888 -5.67 -24.79 22.61
N LYS A 889 -4.46 -24.97 23.18
CA LYS A 889 -3.37 -25.72 22.55
C LYS A 889 -2.46 -26.40 23.56
N GLY A 890 -1.74 -27.44 23.12
CA GLY A 890 -0.66 -28.07 23.88
C GLY A 890 0.42 -27.10 24.35
N THR A 891 1.17 -27.54 25.36
CA THR A 891 2.19 -26.76 26.07
C THR A 891 3.60 -26.93 25.52
N GLY A 892 3.84 -27.95 24.69
CA GLY A 892 5.15 -28.38 24.20
C GLY A 892 6.03 -29.01 25.30
N SER A 893 5.48 -29.38 26.47
CA SER A 893 6.28 -29.58 27.68
C SER A 893 6.96 -30.97 27.77
N LEU A 894 8.03 -31.14 26.99
CA LEU A 894 8.99 -32.25 27.09
C LEU A 894 9.88 -32.18 28.35
N ALA A 895 9.32 -31.76 29.49
CA ALA A 895 10.05 -31.54 30.75
C ALA A 895 10.23 -32.82 31.61
N TRP A 896 9.29 -33.76 31.54
CA TRP A 896 9.32 -35.02 32.30
C TRP A 896 10.20 -36.19 31.77
N PRO A 897 10.57 -36.32 30.48
CA PRO A 897 11.33 -37.48 30.01
C PRO A 897 12.74 -37.51 30.59
N MET A 898 13.34 -36.36 30.93
CA MET A 898 14.63 -36.34 31.61
C MET A 898 14.56 -37.02 32.98
N LEU A 899 13.44 -36.86 33.71
CA LEU A 899 13.19 -37.56 34.97
C LEU A 899 12.86 -39.04 34.76
N LEU A 900 12.13 -39.41 33.70
CA LEU A 900 11.82 -40.82 33.42
C LEU A 900 13.07 -41.60 32.96
N VAL A 901 13.89 -41.02 32.08
CA VAL A 901 15.18 -41.59 31.66
C VAL A 901 16.16 -41.67 32.83
N LEU A 902 16.23 -40.63 33.70
CA LEU A 902 17.00 -40.72 34.94
C LEU A 902 16.44 -41.76 35.91
N ALA A 903 15.12 -41.97 35.98
CA ALA A 903 14.52 -43.01 36.81
C ALA A 903 14.82 -44.41 36.28
N ILE A 904 14.74 -44.65 34.98
CA ILE A 904 15.08 -45.93 34.34
C ILE A 904 16.59 -46.21 34.47
N ALA A 905 17.45 -45.21 34.26
CA ALA A 905 18.89 -45.31 34.52
C ALA A 905 19.21 -45.52 36.01
N ALA A 906 18.44 -44.93 36.94
CA ALA A 906 18.55 -45.17 38.37
C ALA A 906 18.09 -46.59 38.76
N ILE A 907 17.04 -47.12 38.13
CA ILE A 907 16.56 -48.49 38.34
C ILE A 907 17.60 -49.50 37.83
N ALA A 908 18.16 -49.28 36.63
CA ALA A 908 19.24 -50.11 36.08
C ALA A 908 20.51 -50.09 36.95
N SER A 909 20.87 -48.94 37.53
CA SER A 909 22.09 -48.79 38.34
C SER A 909 21.92 -49.15 39.83
N ARG A 910 20.71 -49.15 40.40
CA ARG A 910 20.46 -49.39 41.83
C ARG A 910 20.09 -50.82 42.23
N TRP A 911 20.32 -51.81 41.38
CA TRP A 911 20.14 -53.26 41.67
C TRP A 911 21.08 -53.84 42.75
N ARG A 912 21.57 -53.03 43.71
CA ARG A 912 22.50 -53.44 44.79
C ARG A 912 22.19 -52.94 46.21
N SER A 913 21.17 -52.10 46.45
CA SER A 913 20.84 -51.66 47.83
C SER A 913 19.34 -51.44 48.07
N ARG A 914 18.78 -52.23 48.99
CA ARG A 914 17.39 -52.08 49.48
C ARG A 914 17.23 -50.78 50.28
N GLN A 915 16.23 -49.95 49.95
CA GLN A 915 15.06 -49.64 50.80
C GLN A 915 14.18 -48.52 50.20
N VAL A 916 13.00 -48.32 50.82
CA VAL A 916 11.94 -47.32 50.54
C VAL A 916 11.04 -47.65 49.33
N MET A 917 9.72 -47.47 49.52
CA MET A 917 8.66 -47.66 48.52
C MET A 917 7.84 -46.38 48.38
N ALA A 918 7.35 -46.03 47.17
CA ALA A 918 6.28 -45.04 46.98
C ALA A 918 5.57 -45.07 45.60
N THR A 919 5.48 -46.20 44.87
CA THR A 919 4.79 -46.22 43.54
C THR A 919 4.16 -47.58 43.17
N LEU A 920 3.42 -48.20 44.09
CA LEU A 920 2.73 -49.48 43.84
C LEU A 920 1.31 -49.26 43.30
N ALA A 921 1.19 -49.09 41.97
CA ALA A 921 -0.09 -49.09 41.25
C ALA A 921 -0.03 -49.97 39.99
N VAL A 922 0.82 -49.64 39.01
CA VAL A 922 0.91 -50.35 37.71
C VAL A 922 1.30 -51.83 37.86
N VAL A 923 2.18 -52.16 38.82
CA VAL A 923 2.60 -53.55 39.13
C VAL A 923 1.41 -54.43 39.56
N GLY A 924 0.32 -53.84 40.09
CA GLY A 924 -0.84 -54.57 40.56
C GLY A 924 -1.66 -55.25 39.45
N LEU A 925 -1.70 -54.66 38.25
CA LEU A 925 -2.43 -55.22 37.10
C LEU A 925 -1.64 -56.31 36.39
N ALA A 926 -0.32 -56.15 36.24
CA ALA A 926 0.55 -57.21 35.70
C ALA A 926 0.50 -58.50 36.54
N LEU A 927 0.35 -58.39 37.86
CA LEU A 927 0.23 -59.53 38.78
C LEU A 927 -1.07 -60.34 38.62
N LEU A 928 -2.10 -59.82 37.94
CA LEU A 928 -3.37 -60.51 37.71
C LEU A 928 -3.38 -61.43 36.46
N GLY A 929 -2.39 -61.31 35.57
CA GLY A 929 -2.26 -62.22 34.41
C GLY A 929 -1.70 -63.61 34.72
N LEU A 930 -1.10 -63.79 35.91
CA LEU A 930 -0.26 -64.96 36.27
C LEU A 930 -1.02 -66.26 36.61
N THR A 931 -2.27 -66.43 36.16
CA THR A 931 -3.07 -67.65 36.42
C THR A 931 -3.54 -68.39 35.17
N LEU A 932 -2.99 -68.08 33.99
CA LEU A 932 -3.18 -68.89 32.78
C LEU A 932 -2.10 -69.98 32.68
N PRO A 933 -2.47 -71.27 32.48
CA PRO A 933 -1.51 -72.38 32.42
C PRO A 933 -0.90 -72.50 31.02
N VAL A 934 0.01 -71.57 30.66
CA VAL A 934 0.76 -71.64 29.40
C VAL A 934 1.94 -72.60 29.56
N THR A 935 1.86 -73.76 28.92
CA THR A 935 2.93 -74.77 28.89
C THR A 935 3.96 -74.45 27.80
N GLU A 936 5.20 -74.17 28.19
CA GLU A 936 6.38 -74.06 27.30
C GLU A 936 6.16 -73.24 26.02
N ALA A 937 5.75 -71.97 26.17
CA ALA A 937 5.96 -70.96 25.14
C ALA A 937 7.43 -70.49 25.14
N ASN A 938 7.97 -70.12 23.97
CA ASN A 938 9.27 -69.44 23.91
C ASN A 938 9.13 -68.06 24.56
N ALA A 939 10.02 -67.75 25.51
CA ALA A 939 10.14 -66.39 26.03
C ALA A 939 10.85 -65.51 24.99
N GLN A 940 10.14 -64.48 24.52
CA GLN A 940 10.68 -63.41 23.70
C GLN A 940 10.53 -62.12 24.54
N ASP A 941 11.58 -61.82 25.32
CA ASP A 941 11.66 -60.75 26.32
C ASP A 941 12.11 -59.41 25.67
N ASP A 942 11.40 -58.99 24.62
CA ASP A 942 11.86 -57.93 23.72
C ASP A 942 11.29 -56.55 24.09
N TRP A 943 12.16 -55.54 23.99
CA TRP A 943 11.75 -54.14 23.98
C TRP A 943 11.24 -53.75 22.59
N TYR A 944 10.36 -52.75 22.54
CA TYR A 944 10.00 -52.09 21.28
C TYR A 944 9.74 -50.60 21.47
N VAL A 945 9.90 -49.83 20.40
CA VAL A 945 9.53 -48.41 20.31
C VAL A 945 8.53 -48.23 19.17
N GLY A 946 7.64 -47.25 19.25
CA GLY A 946 6.72 -46.92 18.16
C GLY A 946 6.34 -45.44 18.11
N VAL A 947 5.90 -45.01 16.93
CA VAL A 947 5.42 -43.65 16.64
C VAL A 947 4.18 -43.78 15.76
N SER A 948 3.15 -42.98 16.03
CA SER A 948 1.94 -42.89 15.19
C SER A 948 1.58 -41.44 14.89
N LEU A 949 0.99 -41.21 13.70
CA LEU A 949 0.36 -39.98 13.27
C LEU A 949 -1.14 -40.24 13.07
N GLY A 950 -2.00 -39.28 13.38
CA GLY A 950 -3.45 -39.42 13.33
C GLY A 950 -4.19 -38.10 13.19
N ASP A 951 -5.52 -38.22 13.20
CA ASP A 951 -6.47 -37.10 13.10
C ASP A 951 -7.21 -36.97 14.44
N ALA A 952 -7.10 -35.83 15.12
CA ALA A 952 -7.81 -35.53 16.36
C ALA A 952 -9.13 -34.82 16.07
N GLY A 953 -10.22 -35.60 16.01
CA GLY A 953 -11.57 -35.06 15.86
C GLY A 953 -12.24 -34.78 17.20
N LEU A 954 -12.67 -33.54 17.41
CA LEU A 954 -13.52 -33.11 18.52
C LEU A 954 -15.02 -33.17 18.15
N ASP A 955 -15.86 -33.58 19.10
CA ASP A 955 -17.33 -33.61 18.94
C ASP A 955 -17.95 -32.28 19.44
N TYR A 956 -17.50 -31.13 18.89
CA TYR A 956 -17.96 -29.78 19.31
C TYR A 956 -17.94 -28.77 18.14
N SER A 957 -19.10 -28.23 17.77
CA SER A 957 -19.26 -27.36 16.60
C SER A 957 -19.49 -25.87 16.95
N ALA A 958 -19.48 -25.01 15.93
CA ALA A 958 -19.92 -23.62 16.06
C ALA A 958 -21.40 -23.48 16.48
N GLY A 959 -22.23 -24.51 16.24
CA GLY A 959 -23.60 -24.56 16.76
C GLY A 959 -23.64 -24.84 18.27
N ASP A 960 -22.74 -25.68 18.77
CA ASP A 960 -22.63 -26.02 20.20
C ASP A 960 -22.05 -24.84 20.99
N LEU A 961 -21.02 -24.16 20.46
CA LEU A 961 -20.51 -22.89 20.98
C LEU A 961 -21.61 -21.83 21.13
N GLN A 962 -22.49 -21.70 20.12
CA GLN A 962 -23.62 -20.78 20.18
C GLN A 962 -24.69 -21.24 21.17
N GLN A 963 -24.94 -22.54 21.26
CA GLN A 963 -25.91 -23.11 22.20
C GLN A 963 -25.44 -22.92 23.66
N ASP A 964 -24.17 -23.17 23.98
CA ASP A 964 -23.63 -23.04 25.33
C ASP A 964 -23.52 -21.59 25.80
N LEU A 965 -23.08 -20.67 24.94
CA LEU A 965 -23.11 -19.24 25.28
C LEU A 965 -24.55 -18.75 25.46
N SER A 966 -25.52 -19.25 24.68
CA SER A 966 -26.95 -18.95 24.91
C SER A 966 -27.51 -19.57 26.19
N ASN A 967 -27.01 -20.75 26.61
CA ASN A 967 -27.37 -21.39 27.88
C ASN A 967 -26.89 -20.57 29.10
N LEU A 968 -25.77 -19.84 28.94
CA LEU A 968 -25.24 -18.90 29.94
C LEU A 968 -25.86 -17.49 29.83
N GLY A 969 -26.64 -17.22 28.78
CA GLY A 969 -27.40 -15.98 28.59
C GLY A 969 -26.81 -14.98 27.59
N TRP A 970 -25.70 -15.33 26.93
CA TRP A 970 -25.05 -14.50 25.92
C TRP A 970 -25.68 -14.68 24.54
N SER A 971 -25.76 -13.59 23.76
CA SER A 971 -26.16 -13.63 22.35
C SER A 971 -24.95 -13.31 21.48
N ILE A 972 -24.56 -14.23 20.61
CA ILE A 972 -23.35 -14.12 19.78
C ILE A 972 -23.66 -14.26 18.29
N ASN A 973 -22.87 -13.54 17.50
CA ASN A 973 -22.93 -13.47 16.05
C ASN A 973 -21.71 -14.15 15.43
N ASN A 974 -21.85 -14.65 14.20
CA ASN A 974 -20.78 -15.25 13.39
C ASN A 974 -19.86 -16.24 14.15
N PRO A 975 -20.40 -17.22 14.91
CA PRO A 975 -19.58 -18.20 15.63
C PRO A 975 -18.78 -19.07 14.68
N SER A 976 -17.53 -19.32 15.03
CA SER A 976 -16.56 -20.13 14.32
C SER A 976 -15.83 -21.02 15.30
N VAL A 977 -15.74 -22.31 14.98
CA VAL A 977 -14.83 -23.27 15.60
C VAL A 977 -13.95 -23.80 14.48
N LYS A 978 -12.64 -23.81 14.70
CA LYS A 978 -11.64 -24.34 13.77
C LYS A 978 -10.62 -25.18 14.55
N GLU A 979 -10.41 -26.40 14.10
CA GLU A 979 -9.46 -27.35 14.68
C GLU A 979 -8.22 -27.49 13.80
N SER A 980 -7.11 -27.85 14.44
CA SER A 980 -5.87 -28.26 13.80
C SER A 980 -5.73 -29.76 13.98
N ASN A 981 -6.40 -30.52 13.10
CA ASN A 981 -6.60 -31.97 13.16
C ASN A 981 -5.34 -32.85 13.35
N ALA A 982 -4.13 -32.33 13.10
CA ALA A 982 -2.91 -33.12 13.16
C ALA A 982 -2.57 -33.58 14.60
N ALA A 983 -2.68 -34.88 14.86
CA ALA A 983 -2.32 -35.53 16.12
C ALA A 983 -1.13 -36.49 15.94
N TRP A 984 -0.32 -36.65 16.99
CA TRP A 984 0.81 -37.58 16.96
C TRP A 984 1.12 -38.17 18.34
N LYS A 985 1.84 -39.30 18.36
CA LYS A 985 2.35 -39.91 19.60
C LYS A 985 3.64 -40.69 19.38
N ALA A 986 4.43 -40.82 20.44
CA ALA A 986 5.62 -41.67 20.49
C ALA A 986 5.67 -42.48 21.79
N TYR A 987 6.02 -43.76 21.74
CA TYR A 987 5.95 -44.67 22.88
C TYR A 987 7.06 -45.72 22.92
N LEU A 988 7.46 -46.10 24.14
CA LEU A 988 8.36 -47.21 24.43
C LEU A 988 7.58 -48.30 25.16
N GLY A 989 7.74 -49.55 24.76
CA GLY A 989 7.11 -50.70 25.39
C GLY A 989 8.06 -51.87 25.67
N TYR A 990 7.63 -52.72 26.59
CA TYR A 990 8.31 -53.97 26.96
C TYR A 990 7.32 -55.12 26.95
N ALA A 991 7.57 -56.15 26.13
CA ALA A 991 6.77 -57.36 26.09
C ALA A 991 7.27 -58.36 27.16
N PHE A 992 6.34 -58.87 27.99
CA PHE A 992 6.64 -60.00 28.89
C PHE A 992 6.39 -61.36 28.21
N ASN A 993 5.72 -61.35 27.05
CA ASN A 993 5.36 -62.47 26.17
C ASN A 993 4.50 -61.94 25.01
N GLU A 994 4.19 -62.80 24.05
CA GLU A 994 3.34 -62.52 22.87
C GLU A 994 1.91 -62.00 23.16
N TYR A 995 1.43 -62.06 24.41
CA TYR A 995 0.08 -61.62 24.80
C TYR A 995 0.02 -60.34 25.65
N VAL A 996 1.11 -59.94 26.33
CA VAL A 996 1.07 -58.86 27.33
C VAL A 996 2.34 -58.00 27.31
N ALA A 997 2.14 -56.70 27.18
CA ALA A 997 3.19 -55.68 27.30
C ALA A 997 2.73 -54.50 28.17
N VAL A 998 3.68 -53.66 28.59
CA VAL A 998 3.38 -52.27 29.01
C VAL A 998 3.92 -51.32 27.96
N GLU A 999 3.26 -50.17 27.80
CA GLU A 999 3.76 -49.03 27.02
C GLU A 999 3.72 -47.76 27.89
N GLY A 1000 4.69 -46.87 27.68
CA GLY A 1000 4.67 -45.49 28.17
C GLY A 1000 5.11 -44.56 27.05
N GLY A 1001 4.43 -43.42 26.90
CA GLY A 1001 4.64 -42.54 25.76
C GLY A 1001 4.13 -41.14 25.97
N TYR A 1002 4.22 -40.33 24.92
CA TYR A 1002 3.70 -38.98 24.83
C TYR A 1002 2.74 -38.91 23.65
N ALA A 1003 1.64 -38.16 23.79
CA ALA A 1003 0.66 -37.90 22.75
C ALA A 1003 0.27 -36.42 22.76
N ASP A 1004 0.08 -35.86 21.57
CA ASP A 1004 -0.30 -34.47 21.30
C ASP A 1004 -1.52 -34.49 20.36
N LEU A 1005 -2.55 -33.76 20.75
CA LEU A 1005 -3.90 -33.82 20.19
C LEU A 1005 -4.31 -32.49 19.54
N GLY A 1006 -3.36 -31.61 19.22
CA GLY A 1006 -3.57 -30.44 18.36
C GLY A 1006 -3.98 -29.15 19.07
N LYS A 1007 -4.66 -28.26 18.33
CA LYS A 1007 -5.16 -26.97 18.81
C LYS A 1007 -6.56 -26.67 18.26
N VAL A 1008 -7.43 -26.12 19.12
CA VAL A 1008 -8.79 -25.67 18.77
C VAL A 1008 -8.93 -24.18 19.02
N VAL A 1009 -9.45 -23.46 18.02
CA VAL A 1009 -9.69 -22.02 18.05
C VAL A 1009 -11.19 -21.76 17.93
N THR A 1010 -11.71 -20.95 18.84
CA THR A 1010 -13.08 -20.43 18.78
C THR A 1010 -13.04 -18.93 18.46
N GLN A 1011 -13.99 -18.42 17.68
CA GLN A 1011 -14.13 -16.97 17.46
C GLN A 1011 -15.60 -16.62 17.26
N TYR A 1012 -16.05 -15.48 17.79
CA TYR A 1012 -17.39 -14.94 17.55
C TYR A 1012 -17.41 -13.41 17.71
N GLY A 1013 -18.45 -12.76 17.19
CA GLY A 1013 -18.78 -11.36 17.46
C GLY A 1013 -19.86 -11.25 18.54
N VAL A 1014 -19.81 -10.20 19.37
CA VAL A 1014 -20.78 -9.97 20.45
C VAL A 1014 -20.98 -8.49 20.74
N SER A 1015 -22.22 -8.09 21.06
CA SER A 1015 -22.59 -6.71 21.40
C SER A 1015 -22.97 -6.66 22.88
N ILE A 1016 -22.12 -6.10 23.77
CA ILE A 1016 -22.34 -6.09 25.22
C ILE A 1016 -21.86 -4.80 25.91
N PRO A 1017 -22.42 -4.43 27.09
CA PRO A 1017 -21.88 -3.35 27.93
C PRO A 1017 -20.41 -3.61 28.30
N PRO A 1018 -19.53 -2.59 28.36
CA PRO A 1018 -18.12 -2.76 28.74
C PRO A 1018 -17.92 -3.43 30.10
N SER A 1019 -18.82 -3.17 31.06
CA SER A 1019 -18.85 -3.80 32.39
C SER A 1019 -19.07 -5.32 32.37
N GLN A 1020 -19.56 -5.89 31.26
CA GLN A 1020 -19.79 -7.32 31.05
C GLN A 1020 -18.64 -8.04 30.33
N ILE A 1021 -17.64 -7.31 29.79
CA ILE A 1021 -16.48 -7.90 29.11
C ILE A 1021 -15.75 -8.94 29.99
N PRO A 1022 -15.46 -8.68 31.28
CA PRO A 1022 -14.82 -9.69 32.14
C PRO A 1022 -15.69 -10.92 32.41
N ALA A 1023 -17.01 -10.79 32.28
CA ALA A 1023 -17.95 -11.89 32.49
C ALA A 1023 -18.01 -12.81 31.25
N ILE A 1024 -18.21 -12.27 30.05
CA ILE A 1024 -18.27 -13.12 28.84
C ILE A 1024 -16.93 -13.78 28.53
N LEU A 1025 -15.80 -13.10 28.77
CA LEU A 1025 -14.47 -13.72 28.64
C LEU A 1025 -14.32 -14.90 29.61
N ARG A 1026 -14.84 -14.78 30.84
CA ARG A 1026 -14.80 -15.85 31.85
C ARG A 1026 -15.73 -17.00 31.50
N ASP A 1027 -16.93 -16.72 31.03
CA ASP A 1027 -17.90 -17.75 30.63
C ASP A 1027 -17.44 -18.51 29.38
N THR A 1028 -16.90 -17.80 28.38
CA THR A 1028 -16.24 -18.40 27.21
C THR A 1028 -15.08 -19.30 27.62
N PHE A 1029 -14.22 -18.83 28.54
CA PHE A 1029 -13.13 -19.63 29.10
C PHE A 1029 -13.65 -20.89 29.82
N ASN A 1030 -14.76 -20.80 30.55
CA ASN A 1030 -15.33 -21.94 31.31
C ASN A 1030 -15.88 -23.05 30.39
N ILE A 1031 -16.43 -22.71 29.22
CA ILE A 1031 -17.01 -23.67 28.26
C ILE A 1031 -16.06 -24.11 27.15
N HIS A 1032 -14.92 -23.43 26.97
CA HIS A 1032 -14.06 -23.63 25.80
C HIS A 1032 -13.66 -25.11 25.68
N PRO A 1033 -13.72 -25.71 24.47
CA PRO A 1033 -13.21 -27.06 24.27
C PRO A 1033 -11.70 -27.11 24.49
N TYR A 1034 -11.20 -28.25 24.99
CA TYR A 1034 -9.78 -28.45 25.28
C TYR A 1034 -9.15 -29.42 24.29
N GLN A 1035 -8.03 -29.02 23.69
CA GLN A 1035 -7.05 -29.89 23.04
C GLN A 1035 -5.66 -29.62 23.65
N GLY A 1036 -4.78 -30.62 23.66
CA GLY A 1036 -3.54 -30.53 24.42
C GLY A 1036 -2.63 -31.75 24.31
N ASP A 1037 -1.52 -31.71 25.05
CA ASP A 1037 -0.41 -32.65 24.97
C ASP A 1037 -0.13 -33.32 26.33
N GLY A 1038 0.45 -34.52 26.34
CA GLY A 1038 0.57 -35.27 27.59
C GLY A 1038 1.24 -36.63 27.56
N TRP A 1039 1.64 -37.09 28.75
CA TRP A 1039 2.29 -38.39 28.97
C TRP A 1039 1.28 -39.48 29.31
N PHE A 1040 1.33 -40.62 28.60
CA PHE A 1040 0.51 -41.79 28.90
C PHE A 1040 1.29 -42.99 29.41
N GLY A 1041 0.59 -43.84 30.18
CA GLY A 1041 1.02 -45.18 30.55
C GLY A 1041 -0.12 -46.18 30.38
N ALA A 1042 0.11 -47.24 29.61
CA ALA A 1042 -0.91 -48.21 29.23
C ALA A 1042 -0.46 -49.67 29.40
N ALA A 1043 -1.42 -50.54 29.72
CA ALA A 1043 -1.26 -51.98 29.54
C ALA A 1043 -1.75 -52.37 28.14
N VAL A 1044 -0.95 -53.18 27.44
CA VAL A 1044 -1.26 -53.67 26.09
C VAL A 1044 -1.58 -55.16 26.17
N PHE A 1045 -2.74 -55.54 25.63
CA PHE A 1045 -3.17 -56.92 25.49
C PHE A 1045 -3.16 -57.29 24.02
N THR A 1046 -2.43 -58.34 23.67
CA THR A 1046 -2.17 -58.76 22.29
C THR A 1046 -2.78 -60.14 22.03
N TRP A 1047 -3.38 -60.29 20.86
CA TRP A 1047 -3.91 -61.56 20.35
C TRP A 1047 -3.20 -61.88 19.03
N PRO A 1048 -2.26 -62.83 19.02
CA PRO A 1048 -1.64 -63.34 17.81
C PRO A 1048 -2.69 -64.05 16.92
N VAL A 1049 -3.14 -63.36 15.87
CA VAL A 1049 -4.12 -63.90 14.90
C VAL A 1049 -3.40 -64.71 13.81
N SER A 1050 -2.18 -64.30 13.47
CA SER A 1050 -1.20 -65.09 12.72
C SER A 1050 0.18 -64.80 13.32
N PRO A 1051 0.75 -65.69 14.17
CA PRO A 1051 1.93 -65.40 14.98
C PRO A 1051 3.17 -64.91 14.23
N ASP A 1052 3.31 -65.26 12.95
CA ASP A 1052 4.45 -64.84 12.11
C ASP A 1052 4.25 -63.47 11.42
N ARG A 1053 3.06 -62.85 11.51
CA ARG A 1053 2.64 -61.78 10.57
C ARG A 1053 1.60 -60.75 11.07
N PHE A 1054 0.67 -61.10 11.96
CA PHE A 1054 -0.49 -60.26 12.25
C PHE A 1054 -1.07 -60.46 13.65
N ASN A 1055 -1.14 -59.37 14.42
CA ASN A 1055 -1.69 -59.32 15.76
C ASN A 1055 -2.86 -58.33 15.81
N ALA A 1056 -3.89 -58.64 16.59
CA ALA A 1056 -4.83 -57.63 17.08
C ALA A 1056 -4.41 -57.24 18.51
N TYR A 1057 -4.59 -55.99 18.91
CA TYR A 1057 -4.28 -55.56 20.27
C TYR A 1057 -5.25 -54.50 20.80
N ALA A 1058 -5.28 -54.38 22.12
CA ALA A 1058 -6.04 -53.34 22.82
C ALA A 1058 -5.15 -52.67 23.88
N ARG A 1059 -5.32 -51.37 24.06
CA ARG A 1059 -4.72 -50.61 25.17
C ARG A 1059 -5.77 -50.17 26.17
N ILE A 1060 -5.38 -50.14 27.42
CA ILE A 1060 -6.07 -49.44 28.51
C ILE A 1060 -5.02 -48.72 29.35
N GLY A 1061 -5.19 -47.42 29.55
CA GLY A 1061 -4.18 -46.59 30.18
C GLY A 1061 -4.72 -45.31 30.80
N MET A 1062 -3.79 -44.52 31.33
CA MET A 1062 -4.04 -43.16 31.81
C MET A 1062 -3.13 -42.20 31.07
N TRP A 1063 -3.66 -41.05 30.66
CA TRP A 1063 -2.96 -39.97 29.95
C TRP A 1063 -3.04 -38.69 30.79
N GLY A 1064 -1.88 -38.22 31.27
CA GLY A 1064 -1.74 -36.97 32.00
C GLY A 1064 -1.44 -35.84 31.03
N TRP A 1065 -2.38 -34.91 30.89
CA TRP A 1065 -2.42 -33.91 29.82
C TRP A 1065 -2.34 -32.48 30.35
N GLU A 1066 -1.89 -31.56 29.50
CA GLU A 1066 -1.80 -30.12 29.75
C GLU A 1066 -2.36 -29.34 28.55
N SER A 1067 -2.97 -28.18 28.81
CA SER A 1067 -3.44 -27.27 27.76
C SER A 1067 -3.34 -25.82 28.24
N ASN A 1068 -2.82 -24.94 27.39
CA ASN A 1068 -2.89 -23.50 27.59
C ASN A 1068 -4.13 -22.96 26.87
N LEU A 1069 -4.95 -22.19 27.59
CA LEU A 1069 -6.15 -21.53 27.06
C LEU A 1069 -5.96 -20.00 27.14
N ASP A 1070 -6.04 -19.31 26.00
CA ASP A 1070 -6.16 -17.85 25.90
C ASP A 1070 -7.55 -17.50 25.34
N VAL A 1071 -8.27 -16.59 25.99
CA VAL A 1071 -9.53 -16.02 25.50
C VAL A 1071 -9.43 -14.51 25.58
N ARG A 1072 -9.45 -13.84 24.41
CA ARG A 1072 -9.19 -12.40 24.29
C ARG A 1072 -10.15 -11.68 23.35
N VAL A 1073 -10.35 -10.39 23.61
CA VAL A 1073 -10.86 -9.44 22.62
C VAL A 1073 -9.76 -9.18 21.58
N ILE A 1074 -10.11 -9.21 20.29
CA ILE A 1074 -9.20 -8.93 19.17
C ILE A 1074 -9.66 -7.74 18.30
N SER A 1075 -10.86 -7.19 18.55
CA SER A 1075 -11.33 -5.93 17.97
C SER A 1075 -12.47 -5.36 18.82
N GLY A 1076 -12.65 -4.03 18.76
CA GLY A 1076 -13.72 -3.28 19.45
C GLY A 1076 -13.44 -2.90 20.92
N GLY A 1077 -12.45 -3.49 21.57
CA GLY A 1077 -12.13 -3.21 22.97
C GLY A 1077 -10.91 -3.96 23.47
N SER A 1078 -10.69 -3.98 24.80
CA SER A 1078 -9.55 -4.65 25.43
C SER A 1078 -9.98 -5.60 26.56
N GLY A 1079 -9.35 -6.78 26.60
CA GLY A 1079 -9.55 -7.77 27.67
C GLY A 1079 -9.07 -9.15 27.27
N SER A 1080 -8.48 -9.89 28.21
CA SER A 1080 -7.99 -11.25 27.99
C SER A 1080 -8.00 -12.07 29.28
N ILE A 1081 -8.24 -13.38 29.17
CA ILE A 1081 -8.09 -14.37 30.24
C ILE A 1081 -7.24 -15.52 29.71
N THR A 1082 -6.08 -15.71 30.32
CA THR A 1082 -5.17 -16.83 30.05
C THR A 1082 -5.05 -17.73 31.27
N ASP A 1083 -5.06 -19.05 31.09
CA ASP A 1083 -4.68 -20.01 32.14
C ASP A 1083 -4.09 -21.31 31.54
N ARG A 1084 -3.58 -22.19 32.41
CA ARG A 1084 -3.07 -23.52 32.05
C ARG A 1084 -3.81 -24.58 32.83
N GLU A 1085 -4.63 -25.35 32.14
CA GLU A 1085 -5.30 -26.53 32.70
C GLU A 1085 -4.45 -27.79 32.55
N SER A 1086 -4.66 -28.74 33.46
CA SER A 1086 -4.00 -30.05 33.41
C SER A 1086 -4.78 -31.12 34.13
N GLY A 1087 -4.83 -32.33 33.56
CA GLY A 1087 -5.62 -33.45 34.06
C GLY A 1087 -4.90 -34.80 33.98
N THR A 1088 -5.61 -35.87 34.32
CA THR A 1088 -5.10 -37.24 34.12
C THR A 1088 -6.26 -38.20 33.97
N ASP A 1089 -6.53 -38.57 32.73
CA ASP A 1089 -7.77 -39.23 32.33
C ASP A 1089 -7.54 -40.58 31.67
N THR A 1090 -8.62 -41.34 31.48
CA THR A 1090 -8.55 -42.69 30.89
C THR A 1090 -8.42 -42.63 29.38
N MET A 1091 -7.40 -43.31 28.84
CA MET A 1091 -7.29 -43.59 27.41
C MET A 1091 -7.60 -45.06 27.12
N TYR A 1092 -8.18 -45.31 25.95
CA TYR A 1092 -8.42 -46.65 25.42
C TYR A 1092 -8.01 -46.71 23.96
N ALA A 1093 -7.48 -47.83 23.50
CA ALA A 1093 -7.19 -48.04 22.08
C ALA A 1093 -7.59 -49.44 21.62
N LEU A 1094 -8.04 -49.54 20.37
CA LEU A 1094 -8.17 -50.79 19.63
C LEU A 1094 -7.31 -50.69 18.37
N GLY A 1095 -6.43 -51.67 18.15
CA GLY A 1095 -5.49 -51.62 17.05
C GLY A 1095 -5.16 -52.98 16.44
N VAL A 1096 -4.55 -52.91 15.27
CA VAL A 1096 -4.00 -54.05 14.55
C VAL A 1096 -2.54 -53.77 14.20
N GLU A 1097 -1.75 -54.83 14.19
CA GLU A 1097 -0.32 -54.80 13.91
C GLU A 1097 -0.01 -55.80 12.80
N TRP A 1098 0.69 -55.33 11.77
CA TRP A 1098 1.19 -56.16 10.68
C TRP A 1098 2.72 -56.22 10.71
N GLN A 1099 3.26 -57.38 11.04
CA GLN A 1099 4.70 -57.62 11.07
C GLN A 1099 5.22 -57.80 9.63
N TYR A 1100 6.16 -56.95 9.24
CA TYR A 1100 6.83 -56.98 7.94
C TYR A 1100 8.08 -57.86 7.99
N ASN A 1101 8.82 -57.80 9.08
CA ASN A 1101 9.94 -58.70 9.42
C ASN A 1101 10.07 -58.83 10.94
N GLU A 1102 11.11 -59.54 11.41
CA GLU A 1102 11.36 -59.84 12.84
C GLU A 1102 11.54 -58.58 13.72
N GLN A 1103 11.88 -57.42 13.14
CA GLN A 1103 12.11 -56.17 13.86
C GLN A 1103 11.09 -55.06 13.55
N TRP A 1104 10.39 -55.09 12.40
CA TRP A 1104 9.53 -53.98 11.96
C TRP A 1104 8.07 -54.41 11.76
N SER A 1105 7.15 -53.67 12.37
CA SER A 1105 5.71 -53.78 12.16
C SER A 1105 5.03 -52.44 11.89
N LEU A 1106 3.94 -52.48 11.13
CA LEU A 1106 3.04 -51.35 10.89
C LEU A 1106 1.82 -51.49 11.82
N THR A 1107 1.44 -50.42 12.50
CA THR A 1107 0.21 -50.34 13.32
C THR A 1107 -0.84 -49.49 12.65
N ALA A 1108 -2.10 -49.90 12.77
CA ALA A 1108 -3.27 -49.04 12.51
C ALA A 1108 -4.24 -49.19 13.68
N GLU A 1109 -4.74 -48.08 14.20
CA GLU A 1109 -5.43 -48.05 15.48
C GLU A 1109 -6.47 -46.93 15.55
N TRP A 1110 -7.39 -47.07 16.50
CA TRP A 1110 -8.31 -46.02 16.91
C TRP A 1110 -8.18 -45.88 18.42
N GLU A 1111 -7.85 -44.67 18.86
CA GLU A 1111 -7.73 -44.31 20.27
C GLU A 1111 -8.84 -43.34 20.65
N ARG A 1112 -9.27 -43.41 21.91
CA ARG A 1112 -10.26 -42.50 22.47
C ARG A 1112 -9.75 -41.93 23.79
N TYR A 1113 -9.68 -40.62 23.84
CA TYR A 1113 -9.27 -39.83 25.00
C TYR A 1113 -10.52 -39.19 25.60
N LYS A 1114 -10.56 -39.07 26.93
CA LYS A 1114 -11.69 -38.44 27.64
C LYS A 1114 -11.21 -37.21 28.38
N LEU A 1115 -11.39 -36.04 27.77
CA LEU A 1115 -11.20 -34.75 28.39
C LEU A 1115 -12.53 -34.34 29.06
N ASN A 1116 -12.86 -33.05 29.05
CA ASN A 1116 -14.23 -32.58 29.30
C ASN A 1116 -15.20 -33.26 28.32
N GLU A 1117 -14.88 -33.19 27.03
CA GLU A 1117 -15.52 -33.99 25.98
C GLU A 1117 -14.68 -35.19 25.53
N TRP A 1118 -15.29 -36.05 24.71
CA TRP A 1118 -14.57 -37.15 24.08
C TRP A 1118 -13.84 -36.69 22.83
N LEU A 1119 -12.58 -37.14 22.68
CA LEU A 1119 -11.80 -36.97 21.46
C LEU A 1119 -11.49 -38.36 20.88
N ASP A 1120 -11.78 -38.55 19.60
CA ASP A 1120 -11.46 -39.77 18.86
C ASP A 1120 -10.26 -39.54 17.93
N VAL A 1121 -9.30 -40.47 17.97
CA VAL A 1121 -8.02 -40.37 17.26
C VAL A 1121 -7.74 -41.65 16.47
N PRO A 1122 -8.24 -41.77 15.23
CA PRO A 1122 -7.69 -42.73 14.27
C PRO A 1122 -6.21 -42.40 13.96
N SER A 1123 -5.30 -43.36 14.14
CA SER A 1123 -3.88 -43.18 13.83
C SER A 1123 -3.25 -44.38 13.11
N ILE A 1124 -2.19 -44.10 12.34
CA ILE A 1124 -1.32 -45.09 11.69
C ILE A 1124 0.10 -44.87 12.21
N GLY A 1125 0.82 -45.96 12.49
CA GLY A 1125 2.14 -45.89 13.08
C GLY A 1125 3.06 -47.02 12.66
N VAL A 1126 4.30 -46.94 13.14
CA VAL A 1126 5.35 -47.93 12.91
C VAL A 1126 5.94 -48.29 14.27
N ARG A 1127 6.15 -49.59 14.50
CA ARG A 1127 6.81 -50.13 15.69
C ARG A 1127 8.09 -50.88 15.27
N PHE A 1128 9.14 -50.70 16.06
CA PHE A 1128 10.42 -51.39 15.96
C PHE A 1128 10.70 -52.22 17.22
N ALA A 1129 10.97 -53.52 17.07
CA ALA A 1129 11.43 -54.43 18.12
C ALA A 1129 12.96 -54.64 18.03
N PHE A 1130 13.62 -54.73 19.19
CA PHE A 1130 15.09 -54.62 19.34
C PHE A 1130 15.86 -55.94 19.19
#